data_AF-A0A952US16-F1
#
_entry.id   AF-A0A952US16-F1
#
_cell.length_a   1.000
_cell.length_b   1.000
_cell.length_c   1.000
_cell.angle_alpha   90.00
_cell.angle_beta   90.00
_cell.angle_gamma   90.00
#
_symmetry.space_group_name_H-M   'P 1'
#
loop_
_entity.id
_entity.type
_entity.pdbx_description
1 polymer ?
#
loop_
_entity_poly.entity_id
_entity_poly.type
_entity_poly.pdbx_seq_one_letter_code
_entity_poly.pdbx_strand_id
1 'polypeptide(L)'
;MFLPLPKRPRERVPAITDSALSVATFPWRFRPGEDSLVVVAKLSLELRPGRVATPLDESALLSGEAHWDGLTTASLRSGGDLAPLKLRADVWVSGHAHPEPGATTSPLGLSFGALQRSGAVIGERRWDGVGITLPQPMRAPVPLRYERAFGGQGYAPNPVGRGFGPGARLLPSLEDPATLIRDPSDRPAPWCPAPIASTWAPRAKLLGSYGDAWLKRHWPYFPEDFDYAYFNAAPAAQQLAAVRGDERFALTGMHPSHPRLEGKLPGLVARAFAQTTEAHGLRFTEVKLTLDTVAFEPDELLVHLVFRGSIQVSQELAPELATVYVTLDDLAQPASVTDCRERFVSKLAHLEPEVGALPQLRFGLRDPSTEQARREQAKQAAKRIPLQDAKPSRAPVAPTRDRAAVEALIQSGEPLVCAELSGCDLHGLDLRGRDLSAARLSQANLSSALLEGARLSGAVLLAARLEGADLRGAHADGANLAEAKLAGADLTGANLAHATLSEASGAARFDEATLAGADLSDARLDHASFDRADLRGASLYAASLRQASFKGADLTDAMAYEAELSGACLDGADLTRLRADEARLDDASIATARAEGASFLEASLSRASLSGTRLDDAVLNHARLDQANLARARLPRARLRHASLRGASLLGASLMEANLERADLTGADLRGASLYGAETLGAKLEEARLEQADLTATKLCHPLLKAR
;
A
#
# COMPACT_ATOMS: atom_id res chain seq x y z
N MET A 1 9.18 17.92 7.56
CA MET A 1 8.00 18.77 7.33
C MET A 1 7.39 18.31 6.01
N PHE A 2 6.48 17.35 6.06
CA PHE A 2 5.85 16.74 4.88
C PHE A 2 4.63 17.59 4.52
N LEU A 3 4.66 18.23 3.34
CA LEU A 3 3.49 18.95 2.82
C LEU A 3 2.61 17.97 2.04
N PRO A 4 1.30 17.92 2.29
CA PRO A 4 0.41 16.98 1.62
C PRO A 4 0.28 17.36 0.14
N LEU A 5 0.56 16.40 -0.74
CA LEU A 5 0.16 16.48 -2.15
C LEU A 5 -1.37 16.67 -2.21
N PRO A 6 -1.90 17.50 -3.13
CA PRO A 6 -3.34 17.69 -3.27
C PRO A 6 -4.01 16.36 -3.65
N LYS A 7 -4.77 15.79 -2.70
CA LYS A 7 -5.71 14.67 -2.95
C LYS A 7 -7.05 15.27 -3.40
N ARG A 8 -7.55 14.84 -4.56
CA ARG A 8 -8.86 15.18 -5.13
C ARG A 8 -9.72 13.91 -5.40
N PRO A 9 -11.05 14.04 -5.54
CA PRO A 9 -12.03 12.94 -5.40
C PRO A 9 -11.98 11.91 -6.54
N ARG A 10 -12.27 10.64 -6.23
CA ARG A 10 -12.23 9.49 -7.15
C ARG A 10 -13.64 9.04 -7.53
N GLU A 11 -14.22 9.57 -8.61
CA GLU A 11 -15.02 8.73 -9.50
C GLU A 11 -14.05 8.16 -10.53
N ARG A 12 -13.81 6.85 -10.47
CA ARG A 12 -12.92 6.19 -11.43
C ARG A 12 -13.72 5.83 -12.67
N VAL A 13 -13.35 6.37 -13.81
CA VAL A 13 -13.80 5.87 -15.12
C VAL A 13 -13.43 4.38 -15.18
N PRO A 14 -14.39 3.46 -15.34
CA PRO A 14 -14.13 2.02 -15.33
C PRO A 14 -13.11 1.65 -16.40
N ALA A 15 -12.13 0.82 -16.03
CA ALA A 15 -11.14 0.29 -16.97
C ALA A 15 -11.39 -1.20 -17.22
N ILE A 16 -11.47 -1.61 -18.49
CA ILE A 16 -11.65 -3.00 -18.91
C ILE A 16 -10.38 -3.45 -19.63
N THR A 17 -9.90 -4.65 -19.33
CA THR A 17 -8.80 -5.28 -20.07
C THR A 17 -9.12 -6.73 -20.42
N ASP A 18 -8.53 -7.19 -21.52
CA ASP A 18 -8.58 -8.58 -22.02
C ASP A 18 -7.21 -9.25 -22.00
N SER A 19 -6.24 -8.66 -21.30
CA SER A 19 -4.85 -9.09 -21.23
C SER A 19 -4.35 -9.13 -19.79
N ALA A 20 -3.11 -9.57 -19.57
CA ALA A 20 -2.47 -9.61 -18.24
C ALA A 20 -2.04 -8.23 -17.69
N LEU A 21 -2.60 -7.14 -18.24
CA LEU A 21 -2.28 -5.78 -17.82
C LEU A 21 -2.99 -5.43 -16.52
N SER A 22 -2.27 -4.85 -15.56
CA SER A 22 -2.89 -4.10 -14.46
C SER A 22 -3.13 -2.68 -14.90
N VAL A 23 -4.35 -2.18 -14.71
CA VAL A 23 -4.74 -0.85 -15.20
C VAL A 23 -5.24 0.03 -14.05
N ALA A 24 -4.82 1.29 -14.06
CA ALA A 24 -5.39 2.33 -13.22
C ALA A 24 -5.72 3.56 -14.05
N THR A 25 -6.86 4.18 -13.73
CA THR A 25 -7.27 5.48 -14.24
C THR A 25 -7.41 6.45 -13.08
N PHE A 26 -7.04 7.70 -13.31
CA PHE A 26 -7.27 8.77 -12.34
C PHE A 26 -7.33 10.13 -13.03
N PRO A 27 -8.17 11.05 -12.53
CA PRO A 27 -8.21 12.41 -13.06
C PRO A 27 -6.92 13.14 -12.73
N TRP A 28 -6.50 14.01 -13.64
CA TRP A 28 -5.36 14.88 -13.48
C TRP A 28 -5.59 16.20 -14.22
N ARG A 29 -4.87 17.24 -13.80
CA ARG A 29 -4.90 18.54 -14.46
C ARG A 29 -3.48 19.04 -14.66
N PHE A 30 -3.00 19.03 -15.91
CA PHE A 30 -1.63 19.45 -16.25
C PHE A 30 -1.48 20.98 -16.24
N ARG A 31 -2.55 21.70 -16.59
CA ARG A 31 -2.62 23.16 -16.50
C ARG A 31 -4.01 23.60 -16.07
N PRO A 32 -4.17 24.80 -15.48
CA PRO A 32 -5.48 25.33 -15.17
C PRO A 32 -6.43 25.28 -16.38
N GLY A 33 -7.58 24.63 -16.22
CA GLY A 33 -8.58 24.44 -17.29
C GLY A 33 -8.35 23.25 -18.23
N GLU A 34 -7.24 22.51 -18.09
CA GLU A 34 -6.93 21.32 -18.91
C GLU A 34 -7.17 20.03 -18.09
N ASP A 35 -8.44 19.69 -17.85
CA ASP A 35 -8.79 18.41 -17.22
C ASP A 35 -8.42 17.23 -18.12
N SER A 36 -7.89 16.17 -17.52
CA SER A 36 -7.46 14.97 -18.22
C SER A 36 -7.72 13.73 -17.38
N LEU A 37 -7.99 12.61 -18.04
CA LEU A 37 -7.93 11.28 -17.42
C LEU A 37 -6.59 10.65 -17.76
N VAL A 38 -5.79 10.33 -16.74
CA VAL A 38 -4.54 9.58 -16.89
C VAL A 38 -4.86 8.09 -16.89
N VAL A 39 -4.28 7.36 -17.83
CA VAL A 39 -4.36 5.91 -17.95
C VAL A 39 -2.96 5.35 -17.74
N VAL A 40 -2.81 4.45 -16.77
CA VAL A 40 -1.57 3.72 -16.49
C VAL A 40 -1.85 2.23 -16.65
N ALA A 41 -1.03 1.54 -17.43
CA ALA A 41 -1.07 0.10 -17.60
C ALA A 41 0.30 -0.50 -17.28
N LYS A 42 0.35 -1.58 -16.50
CA LYS A 42 1.58 -2.28 -16.14
C LYS A 42 1.56 -3.71 -16.64
N LEU A 43 2.69 -4.12 -17.22
CA LEU A 43 2.97 -5.48 -17.65
C LEU A 43 4.24 -5.98 -16.96
N SER A 44 4.16 -7.12 -16.28
CA SER A 44 5.30 -7.81 -15.70
C SER A 44 5.73 -8.95 -16.61
N LEU A 45 7.04 -9.09 -16.82
CA LEU A 45 7.63 -10.11 -17.68
C LEU A 45 8.68 -10.90 -16.91
N GLU A 46 8.73 -12.20 -17.19
CA GLU A 46 9.86 -13.05 -16.83
C GLU A 46 11.02 -12.82 -17.81
N LEU A 47 12.19 -12.48 -17.27
CA LEU A 47 13.45 -12.39 -17.99
C LEU A 47 13.97 -13.79 -18.30
N ARG A 48 14.17 -14.07 -19.59
CA ARG A 48 14.73 -15.34 -20.06
C ARG A 48 16.13 -15.13 -20.62
N PRO A 49 17.20 -15.63 -19.96
CA PRO A 49 18.57 -15.47 -20.43
C PRO A 49 18.74 -15.92 -21.90
N GLY A 50 19.27 -15.02 -22.73
CA GLY A 50 19.49 -15.21 -24.17
C GLY A 50 18.22 -15.25 -25.03
N ARG A 51 17.03 -15.04 -24.44
CA ARG A 51 15.73 -15.19 -25.11
C ARG A 51 14.88 -13.93 -24.95
N VAL A 52 13.71 -13.98 -25.59
CA VAL A 52 12.67 -12.96 -25.44
C VAL A 52 11.98 -13.15 -24.09
N ALA A 53 11.83 -12.05 -23.34
CA ALA A 53 11.09 -12.04 -22.08
C ALA A 53 9.60 -12.33 -22.31
N THR A 54 8.96 -13.03 -21.37
CA THR A 54 7.60 -13.55 -21.51
C THR A 54 6.63 -12.90 -20.52
N PRO A 55 5.42 -12.49 -20.94
CA PRO A 55 4.40 -11.99 -20.04
C PRO A 55 4.07 -12.94 -18.90
N LEU A 56 3.86 -12.36 -17.71
CA LEU A 56 3.27 -13.04 -16.57
C LEU A 56 1.77 -12.74 -16.49
N ASP A 57 1.01 -13.66 -15.89
CA ASP A 57 -0.44 -13.54 -15.74
C ASP A 57 -0.83 -12.50 -14.67
N GLU A 58 0.07 -12.21 -13.73
CA GLU A 58 -0.16 -11.26 -12.65
C GLU A 58 0.78 -10.06 -12.74
N SER A 59 0.20 -8.88 -12.48
CA SER A 59 0.91 -7.63 -12.30
C SER A 59 0.20 -6.85 -11.19
N ALA A 60 0.94 -6.02 -10.46
CA ALA A 60 0.37 -5.12 -9.46
C ALA A 60 0.94 -3.71 -9.63
N LEU A 61 0.05 -2.73 -9.73
CA LEU A 61 0.43 -1.32 -9.77
C LEU A 61 0.82 -0.84 -8.38
N LEU A 62 1.98 -0.21 -8.28
CA LEU A 62 2.48 0.38 -7.05
C LEU A 62 2.03 1.85 -6.96
N SER A 63 1.23 2.17 -5.96
CA SER A 63 0.62 3.50 -5.83
C SER A 63 1.57 4.60 -5.37
N GLY A 64 2.71 4.25 -4.76
CA GLY A 64 3.69 5.18 -4.23
C GLY A 64 5.12 4.63 -4.32
N GLU A 65 6.08 5.33 -3.71
CA GLU A 65 7.48 4.87 -3.70
C GLU A 65 7.65 3.75 -2.67
N ALA A 66 8.35 2.67 -3.05
CA ALA A 66 8.71 1.60 -2.12
C ALA A 66 10.17 1.73 -1.73
N HIS A 67 10.43 1.96 -0.44
CA HIS A 67 11.77 2.02 0.10
C HIS A 67 12.28 0.62 0.49
N TRP A 68 13.58 0.42 0.42
CA TRP A 68 14.20 -0.75 1.02
C TRP A 68 13.89 -0.79 2.52
N ASP A 69 13.54 -1.97 3.03
CA ASP A 69 13.27 -2.23 4.44
C ASP A 69 12.11 -1.38 5.02
N GLY A 70 11.26 -0.77 4.16
CA GLY A 70 10.14 0.09 4.57
C GLY A 70 10.56 1.45 5.12
N LEU A 71 11.86 1.79 5.10
CA LEU A 71 12.40 2.99 5.72
C LEU A 71 12.37 4.17 4.74
N THR A 72 11.54 5.18 5.00
CA THR A 72 11.42 6.40 4.17
C THR A 72 12.72 7.20 4.03
N THR A 73 13.70 6.93 4.88
CA THR A 73 15.05 7.49 4.83
C THR A 73 16.01 6.69 3.96
N ALA A 74 15.72 5.44 3.59
CA ALA A 74 16.58 4.58 2.80
C ALA A 74 16.39 4.78 1.28
N SER A 75 17.26 4.15 0.48
CA SER A 75 17.10 4.04 -0.97
C SER A 75 15.76 3.43 -1.37
N LEU A 76 15.27 3.79 -2.56
CA LEU A 76 14.11 3.14 -3.15
C LEU A 76 14.45 1.73 -3.63
N ARG A 77 13.55 0.78 -3.33
CA ARG A 77 13.45 -0.52 -4.02
C ARG A 77 12.72 -0.37 -5.34
N SER A 78 11.64 0.41 -5.38
CA SER A 78 10.87 0.71 -6.59
C SER A 78 10.38 2.15 -6.60
N GLY A 79 10.37 2.77 -7.78
CA GLY A 79 9.60 3.99 -8.01
C GLY A 79 8.10 3.69 -8.05
N GLY A 80 7.26 4.70 -7.80
CA GLY A 80 5.80 4.56 -7.92
C GLY A 80 5.32 4.53 -9.37
N ASP A 81 4.26 3.76 -9.63
CA ASP A 81 3.66 3.57 -10.96
C ASP A 81 2.58 4.61 -11.28
N LEU A 82 2.09 5.37 -10.29
CA LEU A 82 0.96 6.29 -10.48
C LEU A 82 1.38 7.77 -10.63
N ALA A 83 2.60 8.02 -11.09
CA ALA A 83 2.94 9.36 -11.59
C ALA A 83 1.97 9.75 -12.73
N PRO A 84 1.52 11.01 -12.82
CA PRO A 84 0.58 11.45 -13.85
C PRO A 84 1.23 11.61 -15.23
N LEU A 85 2.55 11.85 -15.27
CA LEU A 85 3.32 12.09 -16.47
C LEU A 85 4.77 11.72 -16.23
N LYS A 86 5.46 11.22 -17.25
CA LYS A 86 6.91 11.20 -17.33
C LYS A 86 7.34 11.76 -18.69
N LEU A 87 8.23 12.75 -18.68
CA LEU A 87 8.71 13.39 -19.91
C LEU A 87 9.73 12.52 -20.67
N ARG A 88 10.36 11.60 -19.94
CA ARG A 88 11.36 10.65 -20.44
C ARG A 88 11.03 9.27 -19.90
N ALA A 89 11.48 8.22 -20.59
CA ALA A 89 11.35 6.87 -20.11
C ALA A 89 12.42 6.57 -19.05
N ASP A 90 12.00 6.11 -17.88
CA ASP A 90 12.87 5.66 -16.80
C ASP A 90 13.34 4.23 -17.06
N VAL A 91 14.65 3.98 -17.01
CA VAL A 91 15.20 2.62 -16.99
C VAL A 91 16.00 2.45 -15.71
N TRP A 92 15.63 1.53 -14.82
CA TRP A 92 16.35 1.32 -13.56
C TRP A 92 16.43 -0.15 -13.18
N VAL A 93 17.37 -0.45 -12.27
CA VAL A 93 17.63 -1.81 -11.78
C VAL A 93 17.61 -1.80 -10.25
N SER A 94 16.84 -2.71 -9.67
CA SER A 94 16.76 -2.93 -8.23
C SER A 94 17.13 -4.37 -7.91
N GLY A 95 18.09 -4.59 -7.02
CA GLY A 95 18.59 -5.92 -6.70
C GLY A 95 20.01 -5.89 -6.14
N HIS A 96 20.80 -6.92 -6.44
CA HIS A 96 22.16 -7.07 -5.93
C HIS A 96 23.19 -7.23 -7.04
N ALA A 97 24.41 -6.78 -6.75
CA ALA A 97 25.61 -7.19 -7.46
C ALA A 97 26.07 -8.56 -6.93
N HIS A 98 26.47 -9.46 -7.82
CA HIS A 98 26.90 -10.82 -7.50
C HIS A 98 28.37 -11.02 -7.94
N PRO A 99 29.35 -10.48 -7.17
CA PRO A 99 30.76 -10.70 -7.46
C PRO A 99 31.15 -12.17 -7.23
N GLU A 100 32.16 -12.66 -7.95
CA GLU A 100 32.75 -13.97 -7.67
C GLU A 100 33.24 -14.03 -6.21
N PRO A 101 33.04 -15.15 -5.49
CA PRO A 101 33.47 -15.27 -4.11
C PRO A 101 34.97 -14.97 -3.94
N GLY A 102 35.28 -13.95 -3.15
CA GLY A 102 36.65 -13.50 -2.90
C GLY A 102 37.15 -12.40 -3.85
N ALA A 103 36.37 -12.02 -4.87
CA ALA A 103 36.69 -10.88 -5.72
C ALA A 103 36.72 -9.59 -4.90
N THR A 104 37.74 -8.76 -5.14
CA THR A 104 37.89 -7.43 -4.51
C THR A 104 37.28 -6.32 -5.37
N THR A 105 37.05 -6.60 -6.65
CA THR A 105 36.35 -5.74 -7.61
C THR A 105 35.57 -6.61 -8.58
N SER A 106 34.39 -6.16 -9.01
CA SER A 106 33.59 -6.82 -10.05
C SER A 106 32.89 -5.78 -10.92
N PRO A 107 32.88 -5.95 -12.26
CA PRO A 107 32.22 -5.02 -13.15
C PRO A 107 30.69 -5.07 -12.99
N LEU A 108 30.06 -3.92 -13.18
CA LEU A 108 28.62 -3.76 -13.32
C LEU A 108 28.30 -3.12 -14.66
N GLY A 109 27.20 -3.53 -15.28
CA GLY A 109 26.80 -2.98 -16.58
C GLY A 109 25.29 -3.01 -16.76
N LEU A 110 24.75 -1.90 -17.27
CA LEU A 110 23.37 -1.79 -17.76
C LEU A 110 23.43 -1.36 -19.23
N SER A 111 23.02 -2.27 -20.11
CA SER A 111 22.75 -1.99 -21.51
C SER A 111 21.26 -2.16 -21.78
N PHE A 112 20.63 -1.17 -22.42
CA PHE A 112 19.23 -1.21 -22.79
C PHE A 112 18.97 -0.34 -24.03
N GLY A 113 18.83 -0.95 -25.20
CA GLY A 113 18.79 -0.20 -26.46
C GLY A 113 20.03 0.69 -26.64
N ALA A 114 19.82 2.00 -26.75
CA ALA A 114 20.91 2.99 -26.83
C ALA A 114 21.56 3.33 -25.47
N LEU A 115 20.94 2.94 -24.34
CA LEU A 115 21.50 3.16 -23.02
C LEU A 115 22.70 2.23 -22.80
N GLN A 116 23.83 2.81 -22.38
CA GLN A 116 25.02 2.09 -21.93
C GLN A 116 25.53 2.75 -20.65
N ARG A 117 25.61 1.97 -19.57
CA ARG A 117 26.16 2.43 -18.30
C ARG A 117 27.09 1.36 -17.73
N SER A 118 28.34 1.73 -17.49
CA SER A 118 29.32 0.92 -16.77
C SER A 118 29.42 1.37 -15.32
N GLY A 119 29.65 0.42 -14.43
CA GLY A 119 29.94 0.63 -13.02
C GLY A 119 30.89 -0.44 -12.51
N ALA A 120 31.29 -0.34 -11.25
CA ALA A 120 31.95 -1.42 -10.55
C ALA A 120 31.41 -1.53 -9.13
N VAL A 121 31.37 -2.76 -8.64
CA VAL A 121 31.31 -3.01 -7.21
C VAL A 121 32.73 -3.29 -6.70
N ILE A 122 33.15 -2.50 -5.72
CA ILE A 122 34.47 -2.58 -5.11
C ILE A 122 34.30 -2.96 -3.64
N GLY A 123 35.13 -3.90 -3.19
CA GLY A 123 35.20 -4.32 -1.80
C GLY A 123 35.42 -3.15 -0.84
N GLU A 124 35.07 -3.34 0.42
CA GLU A 124 35.14 -2.25 1.40
C GLU A 124 36.54 -1.67 1.53
N ARG A 125 36.63 -0.35 1.43
CA ARG A 125 37.86 0.44 1.56
C ARG A 125 37.64 1.59 2.51
N ARG A 126 38.71 2.02 3.17
CA ARG A 126 38.68 3.15 4.08
C ARG A 126 39.89 4.05 3.92
N TRP A 127 39.78 5.28 4.40
CA TRP A 127 40.92 6.15 4.66
C TRP A 127 41.62 5.68 5.95
N ASP A 128 42.92 5.41 5.88
CA ASP A 128 43.74 4.97 7.03
C ASP A 128 44.74 6.03 7.54
N GLY A 129 44.77 7.20 6.91
CA GLY A 129 45.67 8.31 7.23
C GLY A 129 46.89 8.42 6.31
N VAL A 130 47.21 7.38 5.54
CA VAL A 130 48.26 7.40 4.50
C VAL A 130 47.64 7.33 3.10
N GLY A 131 46.49 6.67 2.95
CA GLY A 131 45.75 6.61 1.70
C GLY A 131 44.48 5.78 1.82
N ILE A 132 44.07 5.21 0.69
CA ILE A 132 42.94 4.28 0.60
C ILE A 132 43.46 2.87 0.85
N THR A 133 42.87 2.14 1.80
CA THR A 133 43.20 0.73 2.02
C THR A 133 42.91 -0.13 0.79
N LEU A 134 43.61 -1.26 0.63
CA LEU A 134 43.26 -2.24 -0.39
C LEU A 134 41.80 -2.74 -0.23
N PRO A 135 41.05 -2.94 -1.32
CA PRO A 135 39.68 -3.43 -1.24
C PRO A 135 39.60 -4.83 -0.65
N GLN A 136 38.69 -5.01 0.31
CA GLN A 136 38.49 -6.28 0.98
C GLN A 136 37.75 -7.29 0.07
N PRO A 137 38.05 -8.60 0.15
CA PRO A 137 37.33 -9.63 -0.61
C PRO A 137 35.83 -9.66 -0.29
N MET A 138 34.99 -9.64 -1.32
CA MET A 138 33.54 -9.75 -1.18
C MET A 138 33.11 -11.22 -1.09
N ARG A 139 32.26 -11.56 -0.12
CA ARG A 139 31.81 -12.94 0.15
C ARG A 139 30.29 -13.13 0.04
N ALA A 140 29.55 -12.05 -0.19
CA ALA A 140 28.11 -12.04 -0.29
C ALA A 140 27.66 -11.04 -1.38
N PRO A 141 26.44 -11.19 -1.92
CA PRO A 141 25.87 -10.21 -2.84
C PRO A 141 25.86 -8.80 -2.22
N VAL A 142 26.12 -7.79 -3.05
CA VAL A 142 26.20 -6.39 -2.62
C VAL A 142 24.97 -5.65 -3.13
N PRO A 143 24.09 -5.14 -2.24
CA PRO A 143 22.88 -4.43 -2.65
C PRO A 143 23.17 -3.23 -3.56
N LEU A 144 22.43 -3.10 -4.66
CA LEU A 144 22.48 -1.95 -5.57
C LEU A 144 21.70 -0.78 -4.99
N ARG A 145 22.23 -0.17 -3.91
CA ARG A 145 21.58 0.93 -3.19
C ARG A 145 22.49 2.15 -3.04
N TYR A 146 21.89 3.34 -2.92
CA TYR A 146 22.62 4.60 -2.81
C TYR A 146 23.46 4.75 -1.53
N GLU A 147 23.14 4.00 -0.47
CA GLU A 147 23.95 3.90 0.75
C GLU A 147 25.35 3.36 0.49
N ARG A 148 25.56 2.71 -0.67
CA ARG A 148 26.85 2.18 -1.12
C ARG A 148 27.51 3.04 -2.20
N ALA A 149 26.83 4.08 -2.69
CA ALA A 149 27.36 5.04 -3.65
C ALA A 149 27.94 6.27 -2.94
N PHE A 150 28.66 7.11 -3.69
CA PHE A 150 29.24 8.34 -3.15
C PHE A 150 28.16 9.27 -2.58
N GLY A 151 28.39 9.81 -1.39
CA GLY A 151 27.48 10.73 -0.72
C GLY A 151 27.63 10.69 0.79
N GLY A 152 26.58 11.09 1.50
CA GLY A 152 26.54 11.09 2.96
C GLY A 152 25.97 12.39 3.51
N GLN A 153 26.02 12.54 4.83
CA GLN A 153 25.43 13.67 5.53
C GLN A 153 25.96 15.00 4.98
N GLY A 154 25.04 15.87 4.56
CA GLY A 154 25.36 17.17 3.95
C GLY A 154 25.62 17.12 2.44
N TYR A 155 25.67 15.94 1.80
CA TYR A 155 25.75 15.82 0.35
C TYR A 155 24.36 15.71 -0.27
N ALA A 156 23.81 16.84 -0.69
CA ALA A 156 22.43 16.94 -1.18
C ALA A 156 22.05 15.92 -2.30
N PRO A 157 22.91 15.60 -3.29
CA PRO A 157 22.56 14.63 -4.34
C PRO A 157 22.35 13.19 -3.86
N ASN A 158 22.98 12.79 -2.75
CA ASN A 158 22.84 11.47 -2.13
C ASN A 158 23.09 11.58 -0.61
N PRO A 159 22.06 11.90 0.18
CA PRO A 159 22.22 12.19 1.62
C PRO A 159 22.54 10.96 2.46
N VAL A 160 22.30 9.75 1.94
CA VAL A 160 22.47 8.46 2.64
C VAL A 160 23.73 7.71 2.22
N GLY A 161 24.45 8.23 1.22
CA GLY A 161 25.65 7.61 0.69
C GLY A 161 26.83 7.60 1.67
N ARG A 162 28.00 7.25 1.15
CA ARG A 162 29.25 7.22 1.91
C ARG A 162 30.39 7.90 1.17
N GLY A 163 31.40 8.32 1.92
CA GLY A 163 32.58 9.02 1.37
C GLY A 163 32.53 10.55 1.45
N PHE A 164 31.40 11.15 1.87
CA PHE A 164 31.28 12.59 2.12
C PHE A 164 30.87 12.89 3.56
N GLY A 165 31.43 13.96 4.13
CA GLY A 165 31.07 14.50 5.44
C GLY A 165 32.16 14.36 6.51
N PRO A 166 31.99 15.03 7.67
CA PRO A 166 32.97 14.98 8.76
C PRO A 166 33.16 13.55 9.28
N GLY A 167 34.41 13.05 9.26
CA GLY A 167 34.72 11.70 9.74
C GLY A 167 34.32 10.57 8.79
N ALA A 168 34.00 10.86 7.52
CA ALA A 168 33.76 9.86 6.48
C ALA A 168 35.03 9.04 6.22
N ARG A 169 35.17 7.91 6.91
CA ARG A 169 36.30 6.99 6.73
C ARG A 169 36.05 5.93 5.68
N LEU A 170 34.81 5.50 5.48
CA LEU A 170 34.45 4.43 4.54
C LEU A 170 34.18 5.00 3.14
N LEU A 171 34.78 4.37 2.12
CA LEU A 171 34.57 4.74 0.71
C LEU A 171 33.35 4.01 0.11
N PRO A 172 32.73 4.56 -0.94
CA PRO A 172 31.69 3.88 -1.70
C PRO A 172 32.17 2.53 -2.24
N SER A 173 31.23 1.59 -2.26
CA SER A 173 31.40 0.28 -2.91
C SER A 173 30.84 0.29 -4.32
N LEU A 174 29.90 1.18 -4.64
CA LEU A 174 29.37 1.37 -5.98
C LEU A 174 29.97 2.64 -6.57
N GLU A 175 30.79 2.48 -7.61
CA GLU A 175 31.50 3.59 -8.25
C GLU A 175 31.46 3.48 -9.77
N ASP A 176 31.66 4.62 -10.42
CA ASP A 176 31.95 4.69 -11.85
C ASP A 176 33.46 4.49 -12.07
N PRO A 177 33.89 3.47 -12.82
CA PRO A 177 35.31 3.21 -13.12
C PRO A 177 36.04 4.40 -13.75
N ALA A 178 35.33 5.32 -14.42
CA ALA A 178 35.92 6.50 -15.04
C ALA A 178 36.21 7.63 -14.03
N THR A 179 35.60 7.60 -12.85
CA THR A 179 35.70 8.67 -11.84
C THR A 179 35.91 8.12 -10.42
N LEU A 180 36.77 7.10 -10.30
CA LEU A 180 37.14 6.52 -9.01
C LEU A 180 37.73 7.55 -8.06
N ILE A 181 37.36 7.47 -6.79
CA ILE A 181 37.95 8.28 -5.72
C ILE A 181 39.40 7.88 -5.51
N ARG A 182 40.29 8.87 -5.58
CA ARG A 182 41.73 8.75 -5.33
C ARG A 182 42.18 9.69 -4.22
N ASP A 183 41.49 10.81 -4.05
CA ASP A 183 41.78 11.84 -3.06
C ASP A 183 40.55 12.18 -2.20
N PRO A 184 40.70 12.55 -0.91
CA PRO A 184 39.58 12.94 -0.05
C PRO A 184 38.79 14.16 -0.55
N SER A 185 39.34 14.96 -1.47
CA SER A 185 38.67 16.09 -2.11
C SER A 185 37.82 15.71 -3.33
N ASP A 186 37.95 14.49 -3.86
CA ASP A 186 37.16 14.03 -5.00
C ASP A 186 35.65 14.04 -4.69
N ARG A 187 34.85 14.53 -5.63
CA ARG A 187 33.39 14.62 -5.51
C ARG A 187 32.70 14.00 -6.74
N PRO A 188 32.87 12.70 -7.01
CA PRO A 188 32.21 12.06 -8.14
C PRO A 188 30.69 12.06 -7.97
N ALA A 189 29.95 11.92 -9.07
CA ALA A 189 28.51 11.71 -8.99
C ALA A 189 28.21 10.31 -8.39
N PRO A 190 27.12 10.17 -7.60
CA PRO A 190 26.73 8.86 -7.07
C PRO A 190 26.41 7.88 -8.21
N TRP A 191 27.13 6.76 -8.25
CA TRP A 191 26.82 5.68 -9.17
C TRP A 191 25.93 4.62 -8.49
N CYS A 192 24.67 4.52 -8.92
CA CYS A 192 23.72 3.50 -8.50
C CYS A 192 22.63 3.37 -9.57
N PRO A 193 22.24 2.15 -10.01
CA PRO A 193 21.23 1.98 -11.05
C PRO A 193 19.78 1.99 -10.54
N ALA A 194 19.58 2.06 -9.23
CA ALA A 194 18.27 2.12 -8.58
C ALA A 194 17.57 3.48 -8.76
N PRO A 195 16.24 3.57 -8.56
CA PRO A 195 15.52 4.84 -8.60
C PRO A 195 15.88 5.78 -7.43
N ILE A 196 15.72 7.08 -7.65
CA ILE A 196 16.02 8.17 -6.71
C ILE A 196 14.72 8.60 -6.01
N ALA A 197 14.75 8.70 -4.68
CA ALA A 197 13.62 9.15 -3.87
C ALA A 197 13.17 10.57 -4.23
N SER A 198 11.86 10.80 -4.20
CA SER A 198 11.25 12.09 -4.55
C SER A 198 11.67 13.25 -3.64
N THR A 199 12.06 12.92 -2.41
CA THR A 199 12.49 13.86 -1.37
C THR A 199 13.94 14.30 -1.51
N TRP A 200 14.73 13.66 -2.38
CA TRP A 200 16.16 13.96 -2.52
C TRP A 200 16.40 15.08 -3.53
N ALA A 201 17.49 15.84 -3.34
CA ALA A 201 17.76 17.05 -4.10
C ALA A 201 17.69 16.91 -5.64
N PRO A 202 18.09 15.79 -6.27
CA PRO A 202 17.96 15.64 -7.72
C PRO A 202 16.52 15.80 -8.23
N ARG A 203 15.53 15.45 -7.40
CA ARG A 203 14.10 15.55 -7.69
C ARG A 203 13.43 16.67 -6.92
N ALA A 204 13.64 16.78 -5.61
CA ALA A 204 12.99 17.78 -4.75
C ALA A 204 13.19 19.23 -5.22
N LYS A 205 14.34 19.55 -5.84
CA LYS A 205 14.59 20.89 -6.42
C LYS A 205 13.67 21.25 -7.59
N LEU A 206 13.00 20.27 -8.19
CA LEU A 206 12.11 20.41 -9.35
C LEU A 206 10.66 20.69 -8.94
N LEU A 207 10.35 20.65 -7.63
CA LEU A 207 8.99 20.83 -7.12
C LEU A 207 8.48 22.27 -7.30
N GLY A 208 9.36 23.23 -7.54
CA GLY A 208 9.03 24.65 -7.62
C GLY A 208 8.76 25.30 -6.26
N SER A 209 8.29 26.55 -6.29
CA SER A 209 8.23 27.44 -5.12
C SER A 209 6.82 27.54 -4.54
N TYR A 210 6.60 26.94 -3.37
CA TYR A 210 5.32 26.98 -2.65
C TYR A 210 5.32 28.08 -1.58
N GLY A 211 4.83 29.27 -1.92
CA GLY A 211 4.72 30.42 -1.00
C GLY A 211 3.39 31.16 -1.09
N ASP A 212 3.27 32.32 -0.44
CA ASP A 212 2.03 33.10 -0.37
C ASP A 212 1.45 33.47 -1.75
N ALA A 213 2.32 33.76 -2.72
CA ALA A 213 1.90 34.05 -4.09
C ALA A 213 1.26 32.82 -4.76
N TRP A 214 1.83 31.63 -4.55
CA TRP A 214 1.27 30.37 -5.02
C TRP A 214 -0.07 30.07 -4.33
N LEU A 215 -0.15 30.20 -3.01
CA LEU A 215 -1.38 29.93 -2.25
C LEU A 215 -2.56 30.82 -2.74
N LYS A 216 -2.27 32.07 -3.08
CA LYS A 216 -3.28 33.04 -3.54
C LYS A 216 -3.70 32.88 -5.01
N ARG A 217 -2.80 32.42 -5.88
CA ARG A 217 -3.00 32.46 -7.35
C ARG A 217 -3.07 31.09 -8.02
N HIS A 218 -2.43 30.09 -7.42
CA HIS A 218 -2.19 28.80 -8.06
C HIS A 218 -2.73 27.62 -7.26
N TRP A 219 -3.00 27.75 -5.96
CA TRP A 219 -3.69 26.70 -5.21
C TRP A 219 -5.01 26.31 -5.91
N PRO A 220 -5.30 25.01 -6.12
CA PRO A 220 -4.63 23.82 -5.59
C PRO A 220 -3.61 23.15 -6.56
N TYR A 221 -3.14 23.87 -7.57
CA TYR A 221 -2.24 23.36 -8.62
C TYR A 221 -0.76 23.47 -8.24
N PHE A 222 0.12 22.87 -9.03
CA PHE A 222 1.55 23.10 -8.90
C PHE A 222 1.93 24.56 -9.18
N PRO A 223 3.04 25.06 -8.58
CA PRO A 223 3.53 26.39 -8.88
C PRO A 223 3.99 26.49 -10.34
N GLU A 224 4.04 27.71 -10.87
CA GLU A 224 4.40 27.96 -12.28
C GLU A 224 5.81 27.47 -12.62
N ASP A 225 6.70 27.42 -11.62
CA ASP A 225 8.09 26.94 -11.73
C ASP A 225 8.24 25.43 -11.44
N PHE A 226 7.14 24.67 -11.34
CA PHE A 226 7.21 23.21 -11.22
C PHE A 226 7.76 22.59 -12.50
N ASP A 227 8.81 21.79 -12.36
CA ASP A 227 9.40 21.03 -13.46
C ASP A 227 8.92 19.58 -13.44
N TYR A 228 8.20 19.19 -14.50
CA TYR A 228 7.63 17.87 -14.69
C TYR A 228 8.65 16.72 -14.76
N ALA A 229 9.94 17.03 -14.94
CA ALA A 229 11.01 16.04 -14.74
C ALA A 229 11.06 15.50 -13.30
N TYR A 230 10.39 16.14 -12.33
CA TYR A 230 10.17 15.64 -10.97
C TYR A 230 9.65 14.20 -10.92
N PHE A 231 8.81 13.82 -11.88
CA PHE A 231 8.18 12.49 -11.92
C PHE A 231 9.09 11.38 -12.43
N ASN A 232 10.23 11.72 -13.04
CA ASN A 232 11.25 10.74 -13.43
C ASN A 232 12.05 10.32 -12.20
N ALA A 233 12.00 9.03 -11.88
CA ALA A 233 12.68 8.45 -10.72
C ALA A 233 14.05 7.86 -11.10
N ALA A 234 14.29 7.52 -12.37
CA ALA A 234 15.59 6.99 -12.78
C ALA A 234 16.68 8.08 -12.72
N PRO A 235 17.96 7.71 -12.48
CA PRO A 235 19.08 8.63 -12.67
C PRO A 235 19.04 9.29 -14.05
N ALA A 236 19.50 10.54 -14.19
CA ALA A 236 19.45 11.25 -15.48
C ALA A 236 20.15 10.49 -16.64
N ALA A 237 21.23 9.78 -16.34
CA ALA A 237 21.94 8.93 -17.30
C ALA A 237 21.14 7.70 -17.76
N GLN A 238 20.04 7.38 -17.07
CA GLN A 238 19.16 6.23 -17.24
C GLN A 238 17.76 6.64 -17.73
N GLN A 239 17.60 7.89 -18.13
CA GLN A 239 16.37 8.42 -18.72
C GLN A 239 16.50 8.47 -20.24
N LEU A 240 15.66 7.74 -20.96
CA LEU A 240 15.64 7.71 -22.42
C LEU A 240 14.56 8.65 -22.98
N ALA A 241 14.76 9.17 -24.20
CA ALA A 241 13.74 10.00 -24.84
C ALA A 241 12.48 9.18 -25.19
N ALA A 242 12.65 7.92 -25.58
CA ALA A 242 11.57 6.98 -25.86
C ALA A 242 12.05 5.54 -25.69
N VAL A 243 11.10 4.64 -25.42
CA VAL A 243 11.29 3.19 -25.39
C VAL A 243 10.17 2.57 -26.26
N ARG A 244 10.53 1.60 -27.09
CA ARG A 244 9.66 0.93 -28.06
C ARG A 244 8.98 -0.30 -27.47
N GLY A 245 9.69 -1.06 -26.62
CA GLY A 245 9.23 -2.31 -26.04
C GLY A 245 9.81 -3.57 -26.69
N ASP A 246 10.75 -3.43 -27.64
CA ASP A 246 11.48 -4.52 -28.29
C ASP A 246 13.02 -4.41 -28.12
N GLU A 247 13.46 -3.58 -27.18
CA GLU A 247 14.88 -3.36 -26.92
C GLU A 247 15.59 -4.65 -26.47
N ARG A 248 16.84 -4.79 -26.92
CA ARG A 248 17.78 -5.72 -26.31
C ARG A 248 18.32 -5.12 -25.01
N PHE A 249 18.54 -5.98 -24.03
CA PHE A 249 19.12 -5.61 -22.75
C PHE A 249 20.27 -6.54 -22.37
N ALA A 250 21.20 -6.02 -21.56
CA ALA A 250 22.20 -6.83 -20.87
C ALA A 250 22.52 -6.22 -19.49
N LEU A 251 22.42 -7.04 -18.45
CA LEU A 251 22.76 -6.72 -17.07
C LEU A 251 24.00 -7.53 -16.67
N THR A 252 25.11 -6.85 -16.43
CA THR A 252 26.39 -7.50 -16.09
C THR A 252 26.63 -7.44 -14.59
N GLY A 253 26.94 -8.59 -13.98
CA GLY A 253 27.27 -8.71 -12.56
C GLY A 253 26.08 -8.59 -11.61
N MET A 254 24.83 -8.68 -12.11
CA MET A 254 23.61 -8.39 -11.34
C MET A 254 22.67 -9.60 -11.14
N HIS A 255 23.13 -10.82 -11.43
CA HIS A 255 22.37 -12.05 -11.21
C HIS A 255 23.31 -13.16 -10.71
N PRO A 256 22.89 -14.02 -9.76
CA PRO A 256 23.77 -15.03 -9.14
C PRO A 256 24.31 -16.06 -10.13
N SER A 257 23.46 -16.56 -11.03
CA SER A 257 23.81 -17.64 -11.99
C SER A 257 24.11 -17.15 -13.41
N HIS A 258 24.00 -15.84 -13.66
CA HIS A 258 24.12 -15.27 -15.01
C HIS A 258 25.03 -14.03 -14.93
N PRO A 259 26.37 -14.21 -15.04
CA PRO A 259 27.33 -13.11 -14.96
C PRO A 259 27.03 -11.97 -15.94
N ARG A 260 26.41 -12.30 -17.07
CA ARG A 260 25.80 -11.35 -18.00
C ARG A 260 24.40 -11.85 -18.38
N LEU A 261 23.38 -11.30 -17.72
CA LEU A 261 21.98 -11.57 -18.01
C LEU A 261 21.54 -10.74 -19.22
N GLU A 262 21.46 -11.36 -20.39
CA GLU A 262 21.06 -10.71 -21.64
C GLU A 262 19.75 -11.25 -22.19
N GLY A 263 19.04 -10.45 -22.97
CA GLY A 263 17.77 -10.84 -23.59
C GLY A 263 17.16 -9.73 -24.43
N LYS A 264 15.88 -9.90 -24.77
CA LYS A 264 15.10 -8.93 -25.54
C LYS A 264 13.70 -8.77 -24.95
N LEU A 265 13.18 -7.54 -24.93
CA LEU A 265 11.76 -7.30 -24.67
C LEU A 265 10.89 -7.86 -25.82
N PRO A 266 9.62 -8.24 -25.54
CA PRO A 266 8.81 -8.99 -26.50
C PRO A 266 8.26 -8.19 -27.68
N GLY A 267 8.44 -6.86 -27.71
CA GLY A 267 7.81 -6.01 -28.72
C GLY A 267 6.31 -5.91 -28.51
N LEU A 268 5.87 -5.80 -27.26
CA LEU A 268 4.46 -5.63 -26.91
C LEU A 268 4.19 -4.18 -26.51
N VAL A 269 3.05 -3.64 -26.94
CA VAL A 269 2.60 -2.30 -26.59
C VAL A 269 1.23 -2.34 -25.93
N ALA A 270 1.06 -1.61 -24.84
CA ALA A 270 -0.28 -1.36 -24.31
C ALA A 270 -0.96 -0.27 -25.14
N ARG A 271 -2.20 -0.52 -25.54
CA ARG A 271 -3.06 0.45 -26.22
C ARG A 271 -4.31 0.69 -25.37
N ALA A 272 -4.72 1.94 -25.26
CA ALA A 272 -5.92 2.32 -24.53
C ALA A 272 -6.93 2.99 -25.47
N PHE A 273 -8.21 2.80 -25.19
CA PHE A 273 -9.31 3.36 -25.97
C PHE A 273 -10.37 3.89 -25.01
N ALA A 274 -10.67 5.17 -25.13
CA ALA A 274 -11.74 5.83 -24.40
C ALA A 274 -13.06 5.68 -25.17
N GLN A 275 -14.08 5.14 -24.51
CA GLN A 275 -15.45 5.16 -25.04
C GLN A 275 -16.18 6.38 -24.50
N THR A 276 -16.48 7.35 -25.37
CA THR A 276 -17.20 8.57 -25.02
C THR A 276 -18.68 8.47 -25.40
N THR A 277 -19.56 9.03 -24.57
CA THR A 277 -20.97 9.28 -24.88
C THR A 277 -21.14 10.62 -25.59
N GLU A 278 -21.60 10.58 -26.84
CA GLU A 278 -21.90 11.77 -27.65
C GLU A 278 -23.41 11.84 -27.97
N ALA A 279 -23.90 13.00 -28.40
CA ALA A 279 -25.33 13.24 -28.69
C ALA A 279 -25.93 12.29 -29.75
N HIS A 280 -25.10 11.62 -30.56
CA HIS A 280 -25.51 10.74 -31.65
C HIS A 280 -24.93 9.32 -31.54
N GLY A 281 -24.43 8.91 -30.35
CA GLY A 281 -23.97 7.54 -30.09
C GLY A 281 -22.70 7.45 -29.26
N LEU A 282 -22.06 6.28 -29.30
CA LEU A 282 -20.79 6.03 -28.61
C LEU A 282 -19.63 6.21 -29.59
N ARG A 283 -18.63 6.98 -29.20
CA ARG A 283 -17.38 7.13 -29.94
C ARG A 283 -16.26 6.37 -29.24
N PHE A 284 -15.39 5.74 -30.01
CA PHE A 284 -14.27 4.93 -29.52
C PHE A 284 -12.97 5.58 -30.00
N THR A 285 -12.25 6.22 -29.08
CA THR A 285 -11.09 7.06 -29.40
C THR A 285 -9.84 6.47 -28.76
N GLU A 286 -8.78 6.29 -29.54
CA GLU A 286 -7.51 5.80 -29.03
C GLU A 286 -6.83 6.84 -28.12
N VAL A 287 -6.44 6.40 -26.93
CA VAL A 287 -5.62 7.15 -25.97
C VAL A 287 -4.19 6.68 -26.15
N LYS A 288 -3.33 7.56 -26.66
CA LYS A 288 -1.92 7.24 -26.91
C LYS A 288 -1.19 6.97 -25.59
N LEU A 289 -0.83 5.71 -25.36
CA LEU A 289 0.07 5.32 -24.28
C LEU A 289 1.52 5.31 -24.77
N THR A 290 2.46 5.64 -23.87
CA THR A 290 3.90 5.57 -24.10
C THR A 290 4.52 4.66 -23.04
N LEU A 291 5.41 3.76 -23.44
CA LEU A 291 6.23 2.99 -22.51
C LEU A 291 7.25 3.92 -21.87
N ASP A 292 7.06 4.24 -20.59
CA ASP A 292 7.85 5.26 -19.89
C ASP A 292 8.57 4.77 -18.65
N THR A 293 8.41 3.50 -18.29
CA THR A 293 9.19 2.89 -17.20
C THR A 293 9.54 1.45 -17.55
N VAL A 294 10.83 1.13 -17.45
CA VAL A 294 11.40 -0.22 -17.54
C VAL A 294 12.18 -0.48 -16.26
N ALA A 295 11.65 -1.37 -15.43
CA ALA A 295 12.13 -1.65 -14.09
C ALA A 295 12.64 -3.09 -14.01
N PHE A 296 13.95 -3.28 -13.90
CA PHE A 296 14.56 -4.60 -13.79
C PHE A 296 14.72 -5.03 -12.33
N GLU A 297 14.28 -6.24 -12.01
CA GLU A 297 14.54 -6.94 -10.76
C GLU A 297 15.27 -8.26 -11.08
N PRO A 298 16.58 -8.18 -11.41
CA PRO A 298 17.31 -9.32 -11.95
C PRO A 298 17.43 -10.47 -10.94
N ASP A 299 17.45 -10.21 -9.63
CA ASP A 299 17.51 -11.29 -8.62
C ASP A 299 16.33 -12.26 -8.74
N GLU A 300 15.17 -11.77 -9.18
CA GLU A 300 13.94 -12.55 -9.38
C GLU A 300 13.68 -12.90 -10.85
N LEU A 301 14.60 -12.51 -11.75
CA LEU A 301 14.42 -12.59 -13.20
C LEU A 301 13.15 -11.88 -13.67
N LEU A 302 12.86 -10.69 -13.15
CA LEU A 302 11.69 -9.90 -13.54
C LEU A 302 12.05 -8.59 -14.23
N VAL A 303 11.18 -8.16 -15.13
CA VAL A 303 11.13 -6.78 -15.62
C VAL A 303 9.70 -6.29 -15.70
N HIS A 304 9.45 -5.08 -15.21
CA HIS A 304 8.16 -4.43 -15.29
C HIS A 304 8.19 -3.30 -16.31
N LEU A 305 7.16 -3.26 -17.16
CA LEU A 305 6.92 -2.24 -18.16
C LEU A 305 5.69 -1.43 -17.74
N VAL A 306 5.82 -0.10 -17.66
CA VAL A 306 4.69 0.79 -17.38
C VAL A 306 4.44 1.68 -18.57
N PHE A 307 3.20 1.63 -19.05
CA PHE A 307 2.67 2.43 -20.14
C PHE A 307 1.77 3.51 -19.57
N ARG A 308 1.94 4.75 -20.04
CA ARG A 308 1.18 5.89 -19.56
C ARG A 308 0.72 6.77 -20.69
N GLY A 309 -0.49 7.30 -20.56
CA GLY A 309 -1.02 8.31 -21.45
C GLY A 309 -2.17 9.04 -20.77
N SER A 310 -2.69 10.05 -21.45
CA SER A 310 -3.82 10.81 -20.97
C SER A 310 -4.73 11.21 -22.11
N ILE A 311 -6.01 11.34 -21.80
CA ILE A 311 -7.01 11.94 -22.68
C ILE A 311 -7.57 13.19 -22.01
N GLN A 312 -7.70 14.27 -22.77
CA GLN A 312 -8.34 15.49 -22.30
C GLN A 312 -9.84 15.26 -22.11
N VAL A 313 -10.39 15.76 -21.02
CA VAL A 313 -11.80 15.66 -20.66
C VAL A 313 -12.33 17.06 -20.35
N SER A 314 -13.64 17.23 -20.47
CA SER A 314 -14.36 18.49 -20.26
C SER A 314 -14.36 18.95 -18.80
N GLN A 315 -14.30 17.99 -17.87
CA GLN A 315 -14.29 18.23 -16.43
C GLN A 315 -13.65 17.06 -15.69
N GLU A 316 -13.20 17.30 -14.47
CA GLU A 316 -12.44 16.36 -13.64
C GLU A 316 -13.07 14.96 -13.49
N LEU A 317 -14.41 14.87 -13.38
CA LEU A 317 -15.11 13.58 -13.26
C LEU A 317 -15.29 12.84 -14.59
N ALA A 318 -15.02 13.50 -15.71
CA ALA A 318 -15.14 12.97 -17.06
C ALA A 318 -16.46 12.22 -17.33
N PRO A 319 -17.65 12.79 -17.07
CA PRO A 319 -18.93 12.09 -17.25
C PRO A 319 -19.22 11.71 -18.71
N GLU A 320 -18.52 12.31 -19.66
CA GLU A 320 -18.54 11.90 -21.06
C GLU A 320 -17.82 10.57 -21.31
N LEU A 321 -16.99 10.08 -20.39
CA LEU A 321 -16.27 8.81 -20.51
C LEU A 321 -17.07 7.68 -19.87
N ALA A 322 -17.61 6.78 -20.69
CA ALA A 322 -18.30 5.59 -20.22
C ALA A 322 -17.33 4.54 -19.68
N THR A 323 -16.21 4.31 -20.37
CA THR A 323 -15.16 3.35 -19.97
C THR A 323 -13.85 3.60 -20.72
N VAL A 324 -12.75 3.06 -20.19
CA VAL A 324 -11.47 2.92 -20.89
C VAL A 324 -11.18 1.43 -21.11
N TYR A 325 -11.03 1.01 -22.35
CA TYR A 325 -10.55 -0.32 -22.69
C TYR A 325 -9.04 -0.31 -22.90
N VAL A 326 -8.32 -1.24 -22.30
CA VAL A 326 -6.87 -1.38 -22.43
C VAL A 326 -6.51 -2.79 -22.86
N THR A 327 -5.77 -2.91 -23.95
CA THR A 327 -5.32 -4.18 -24.53
C THR A 327 -3.81 -4.18 -24.72
N LEU A 328 -3.25 -5.37 -24.81
CA LEU A 328 -1.89 -5.60 -25.25
C LEU A 328 -1.88 -5.95 -26.74
N ASP A 329 -0.92 -5.42 -27.49
CA ASP A 329 -0.81 -5.58 -28.94
C ASP A 329 0.64 -5.85 -29.37
N ASP A 330 0.81 -6.49 -30.53
CA ASP A 330 2.13 -6.73 -31.11
C ASP A 330 2.63 -5.47 -31.83
N LEU A 331 3.82 -4.98 -31.48
CA LEU A 331 4.41 -3.78 -32.05
C LEU A 331 4.66 -3.90 -33.56
N ALA A 332 5.01 -5.09 -34.04
CA ALA A 332 5.30 -5.34 -35.45
C ALA A 332 4.02 -5.51 -36.28
N GLN A 333 2.94 -5.98 -35.65
CA GLN A 333 1.65 -6.23 -36.30
C GLN A 333 0.50 -5.70 -35.44
N PRO A 334 0.37 -4.37 -35.31
CA PRO A 334 -0.67 -3.79 -34.47
C PRO A 334 -2.05 -4.07 -35.05
N ALA A 335 -2.99 -4.47 -34.19
CA ALA A 335 -4.38 -4.67 -34.55
C ALA A 335 -5.02 -3.37 -35.08
N SER A 336 -5.99 -3.46 -35.98
CA SER A 336 -6.72 -2.25 -36.38
C SER A 336 -7.58 -1.73 -35.23
N VAL A 337 -7.95 -0.44 -35.27
CA VAL A 337 -8.90 0.12 -34.28
C VAL A 337 -10.23 -0.64 -34.29
N THR A 338 -10.65 -1.12 -35.46
CA THR A 338 -11.85 -1.95 -35.63
C THR A 338 -11.70 -3.28 -34.88
N ASP A 339 -10.57 -3.98 -35.04
CA ASP A 339 -10.32 -5.24 -34.34
C ASP A 339 -10.30 -5.05 -32.82
N CYS A 340 -9.65 -3.97 -32.34
CA CYS A 340 -9.66 -3.61 -30.92
C CYS A 340 -11.07 -3.32 -30.41
N ARG A 341 -11.90 -2.64 -31.21
CA ARG A 341 -13.30 -2.38 -30.88
C ARG A 341 -14.11 -3.67 -30.83
N GLU A 342 -13.89 -4.62 -31.74
CA GLU A 342 -14.55 -5.92 -31.74
C GLU A 342 -14.15 -6.77 -30.53
N ARG A 343 -12.86 -6.78 -30.16
CA ARG A 343 -12.39 -7.43 -28.91
C ARG A 343 -13.04 -6.80 -27.69
N PHE A 344 -13.12 -5.46 -27.64
CA PHE A 344 -13.80 -4.74 -26.58
C PHE A 344 -15.29 -5.11 -26.50
N VAL A 345 -16.03 -5.08 -27.62
CA VAL A 345 -17.45 -5.45 -27.66
C VAL A 345 -17.65 -6.92 -27.30
N SER A 346 -16.79 -7.82 -27.78
CA SER A 346 -16.80 -9.23 -27.41
C SER A 346 -16.58 -9.41 -25.92
N LYS A 347 -15.59 -8.71 -25.33
CA LYS A 347 -15.34 -8.73 -23.88
C LYS A 347 -16.54 -8.19 -23.10
N LEU A 348 -17.18 -7.13 -23.57
CA LEU A 348 -18.42 -6.58 -23.00
C LEU A 348 -19.59 -7.58 -23.11
N ALA A 349 -19.72 -8.29 -24.23
CA ALA A 349 -20.73 -9.33 -24.44
C ALA A 349 -20.43 -10.62 -23.66
N HIS A 350 -19.17 -10.92 -23.32
CA HIS A 350 -18.86 -12.01 -22.38
C HIS A 350 -19.08 -11.59 -20.92
N LEU A 351 -19.27 -10.30 -20.67
CA LEU A 351 -19.79 -9.78 -19.41
C LEU A 351 -21.34 -9.79 -19.39
N GLU A 352 -22.03 -10.02 -20.51
CA GLU A 352 -23.49 -10.22 -20.63
C GLU A 352 -23.87 -11.25 -21.74
N PRO A 353 -24.31 -12.50 -21.45
CA PRO A 353 -25.76 -12.68 -21.20
C PRO A 353 -26.20 -13.97 -20.44
N GLU A 354 -27.37 -13.95 -19.77
CA GLU A 354 -28.50 -14.86 -20.09
C GLU A 354 -29.77 -14.53 -19.25
N VAL A 355 -30.82 -14.15 -19.97
CA VAL A 355 -32.21 -14.17 -19.51
C VAL A 355 -32.71 -15.60 -19.66
N GLY A 356 -33.02 -16.27 -18.54
CA GLY A 356 -33.96 -17.39 -18.51
C GLY A 356 -33.37 -18.81 -18.47
N ALA A 357 -32.77 -19.19 -17.34
CA ALA A 357 -32.88 -20.52 -16.69
C ALA A 357 -31.81 -20.63 -15.58
N LEU A 358 -32.21 -20.54 -14.31
CA LEU A 358 -31.30 -20.79 -13.18
C LEU A 358 -31.02 -22.29 -13.06
N PRO A 359 -29.74 -22.70 -13.06
CA PRO A 359 -29.24 -23.42 -11.90
C PRO A 359 -27.78 -23.08 -11.50
N GLN A 360 -27.63 -22.62 -10.26
CA GLN A 360 -26.58 -22.93 -9.27
C GLN A 360 -25.09 -22.88 -9.73
N LEU A 361 -24.48 -21.70 -9.60
CA LEU A 361 -23.03 -21.51 -9.60
C LEU A 361 -22.38 -22.13 -8.36
N ARG A 362 -21.52 -23.13 -8.57
CA ARG A 362 -20.52 -23.59 -7.60
C ARG A 362 -19.31 -22.67 -7.66
N PHE A 363 -19.06 -21.95 -6.58
CA PHE A 363 -17.84 -21.17 -6.35
C PHE A 363 -16.66 -22.13 -6.12
N GLY A 364 -15.58 -21.93 -6.88
CA GLY A 364 -14.31 -22.62 -6.66
C GLY A 364 -13.67 -22.14 -5.36
N LEU A 365 -13.53 -23.06 -4.41
CA LEU A 365 -12.72 -22.86 -3.21
C LEU A 365 -11.23 -22.79 -3.60
N ARG A 366 -10.54 -21.75 -3.14
CA ARG A 366 -9.10 -21.55 -3.29
C ARG A 366 -8.30 -22.61 -2.51
N ASP A 367 -7.12 -22.95 -3.01
CA ASP A 367 -6.23 -23.99 -2.47
C ASP A 367 -5.53 -23.54 -1.16
N PRO A 368 -5.72 -24.24 -0.03
CA PRO A 368 -5.14 -23.89 1.27
C PRO A 368 -3.60 -23.99 1.36
N SER A 369 -2.93 -24.62 0.39
CA SER A 369 -1.49 -24.91 0.47
C SER A 369 -0.59 -23.69 0.16
N THR A 370 -1.05 -22.75 -0.66
CA THR A 370 -0.33 -21.51 -1.00
C THR A 370 -0.36 -20.47 0.12
N GLU A 371 -1.39 -20.48 0.96
CA GLU A 371 -1.52 -19.57 2.10
C GLU A 371 -0.58 -19.95 3.25
N GLN A 372 -0.38 -21.25 3.46
CA GLN A 372 0.56 -21.77 4.46
C GLN A 372 2.02 -21.47 4.09
N ALA A 373 2.36 -21.53 2.79
CA ALA A 373 3.68 -21.15 2.30
C ALA A 373 3.96 -19.64 2.45
N ARG A 374 2.96 -18.78 2.16
CA ARG A 374 3.07 -17.33 2.37
C ARG A 374 3.18 -16.96 3.85
N ARG A 375 2.43 -17.64 4.73
CA ARG A 375 2.56 -17.50 6.20
C ARG A 375 3.93 -17.92 6.71
N GLU A 376 4.50 -19.02 6.21
CA GLU A 376 5.82 -19.47 6.62
C GLU A 376 6.94 -18.51 6.13
N GLN A 377 6.74 -17.91 4.96
CA GLN A 377 7.66 -16.93 4.36
C GLN A 377 7.56 -15.56 5.06
N ALA A 378 6.37 -15.13 5.48
CA ALA A 378 6.14 -13.95 6.33
C ALA A 378 6.74 -14.13 7.73
N LYS A 379 6.57 -15.30 8.36
CA LYS A 379 7.23 -15.67 9.64
C LYS A 379 8.76 -15.70 9.54
N GLN A 380 9.31 -16.07 8.39
CA GLN A 380 10.76 -16.01 8.14
C GLN A 380 11.26 -14.58 7.88
N ALA A 381 10.41 -13.70 7.33
CA ALA A 381 10.69 -12.27 7.16
C ALA A 381 10.61 -11.50 8.49
N ALA A 382 9.64 -11.80 9.35
CA ALA A 382 9.48 -11.21 10.69
C ALA A 382 10.66 -11.51 11.63
N LYS A 383 11.33 -12.67 11.45
CA LYS A 383 12.59 -13.03 12.14
C LYS A 383 13.81 -12.22 11.71
N ARG A 384 13.71 -11.39 10.67
CA ARG A 384 14.82 -10.59 10.12
C ARG A 384 14.44 -9.11 10.03
N ILE A 385 14.07 -8.51 11.16
CA ILE A 385 14.15 -7.05 11.30
C ILE A 385 15.55 -6.70 11.84
N PRO A 386 16.42 -6.03 11.06
CA PRO A 386 17.63 -5.45 11.61
C PRO A 386 17.21 -4.34 12.56
N LEU A 387 17.62 -4.41 13.83
CA LEU A 387 17.41 -3.29 14.74
C LEU A 387 18.05 -2.04 14.16
N GLN A 388 17.27 -0.97 14.06
CA GLN A 388 17.79 0.37 13.82
C GLN A 388 18.76 0.69 14.96
N ASP A 389 20.01 0.97 14.62
CA ASP A 389 21.00 1.51 15.54
C ASP A 389 20.58 2.95 15.92
N ALA A 390 19.65 3.09 16.86
CA ALA A 390 19.64 4.25 17.72
C ALA A 390 20.96 4.21 18.51
N LYS A 391 21.93 5.07 18.18
CA LYS A 391 23.16 5.22 18.99
C LYS A 391 22.72 5.53 20.43
N PRO A 392 22.87 4.59 21.40
CA PRO A 392 22.61 4.94 22.78
C PRO A 392 23.72 5.90 23.23
N SER A 393 23.36 6.91 24.01
CA SER A 393 24.34 7.84 24.60
C SER A 393 25.23 7.17 25.66
N ARG A 394 25.03 5.88 25.93
CA ARG A 394 25.65 5.10 27.00
C ARG A 394 25.87 3.65 26.55
N ALA A 395 26.93 3.00 27.05
CA ALA A 395 27.30 1.64 26.64
C ALA A 395 26.16 0.64 26.93
N PRO A 396 25.87 -0.31 26.01
CA PRO A 396 24.83 -1.31 26.20
C PRO A 396 25.15 -2.20 27.41
N VAL A 397 24.10 -2.53 28.18
CA VAL A 397 24.17 -3.54 29.25
C VAL A 397 24.64 -4.86 28.64
N ALA A 398 25.55 -5.56 29.32
CA ALA A 398 26.04 -6.85 28.84
C ALA A 398 24.88 -7.83 28.63
N PRO A 399 24.84 -8.57 27.50
CA PRO A 399 23.77 -9.53 27.24
C PRO A 399 23.72 -10.57 28.33
N THR A 400 22.56 -10.72 28.97
CA THR A 400 22.33 -11.74 30.01
C THR A 400 21.02 -12.45 29.72
N ARG A 401 20.99 -13.75 30.03
CA ARG A 401 19.75 -14.55 30.10
C ARG A 401 19.37 -14.91 31.54
N ASP A 402 20.20 -14.47 32.49
CA ASP A 402 20.02 -14.77 33.90
C ASP A 402 19.06 -13.75 34.54
N ARG A 403 17.92 -14.25 35.03
CA ARG A 403 16.93 -13.45 35.75
C ARG A 403 17.54 -12.70 36.92
N ALA A 404 18.46 -13.33 37.67
CA ALA A 404 19.08 -12.70 38.84
C ALA A 404 19.93 -11.48 38.44
N ALA A 405 20.59 -11.54 37.28
CA ALA A 405 21.35 -10.41 36.75
C ALA A 405 20.42 -9.26 36.32
N VAL A 406 19.26 -9.57 35.72
CA VAL A 406 18.25 -8.55 35.38
C VAL A 406 17.64 -7.93 36.64
N GLU A 407 17.32 -8.73 37.65
CA GLU A 407 16.84 -8.23 38.94
C GLU A 407 17.86 -7.32 39.63
N ALA A 408 19.15 -7.65 39.57
CA ALA A 408 20.22 -6.78 40.08
C ALA A 408 20.31 -5.44 39.32
N LEU A 409 20.11 -5.45 37.99
CA LEU A 409 20.04 -4.22 37.18
C LEU A 409 18.80 -3.38 37.51
N ILE A 410 17.66 -4.03 37.77
CA ILE A 410 16.43 -3.34 38.19
C ILE A 410 16.66 -2.67 39.55
N GLN A 411 17.28 -3.38 40.50
CA GLN A 411 17.60 -2.89 41.86
C GLN A 411 18.62 -1.75 41.85
N SER A 412 19.56 -1.73 40.91
CA SER A 412 20.54 -0.64 40.79
C SER A 412 19.92 0.68 40.29
N GLY A 413 18.68 0.64 39.79
CA GLY A 413 18.01 1.83 39.24
C GLY A 413 18.47 2.18 37.82
N GLU A 414 19.38 1.41 37.22
CA GLU A 414 19.88 1.67 35.87
C GLU A 414 18.76 1.46 34.82
N PRO A 415 18.76 2.25 33.73
CA PRO A 415 17.84 2.05 32.63
C PRO A 415 18.28 0.84 31.77
N LEU A 416 17.33 0.20 31.10
CA LEU A 416 17.53 -0.99 30.25
C LEU A 416 17.48 -0.65 28.75
N VAL A 417 17.84 0.59 28.40
CA VAL A 417 17.88 1.06 27.00
C VAL A 417 18.85 0.20 26.18
N CYS A 418 18.40 -0.25 25.00
CA CYS A 418 19.15 -1.14 24.11
C CYS A 418 19.64 -2.44 24.76
N ALA A 419 19.09 -2.84 25.91
CA ALA A 419 19.52 -4.06 26.60
C ALA A 419 19.17 -5.30 25.76
N GLU A 420 20.06 -6.30 25.78
CA GLU A 420 19.81 -7.61 25.19
C GLU A 420 19.21 -8.54 26.26
N LEU A 421 17.89 -8.73 26.16
CA LEU A 421 17.05 -9.48 27.09
C LEU A 421 16.24 -10.57 26.37
N SER A 422 16.60 -10.93 25.13
CA SER A 422 15.85 -11.91 24.35
C SER A 422 15.86 -13.29 25.03
N GLY A 423 14.67 -13.87 25.20
CA GLY A 423 14.46 -15.15 25.88
C GLY A 423 14.63 -15.13 27.41
N CYS A 424 14.80 -13.96 28.03
CA CYS A 424 14.89 -13.85 29.48
C CYS A 424 13.56 -14.17 30.17
N ASP A 425 13.63 -14.70 31.39
CA ASP A 425 12.48 -14.76 32.28
C ASP A 425 12.33 -13.47 33.08
N LEU A 426 11.33 -12.67 32.70
CA LEU A 426 10.95 -11.39 33.31
C LEU A 426 9.56 -11.47 33.96
N HIS A 427 9.06 -12.70 34.19
CA HIS A 427 7.72 -12.94 34.71
C HIS A 427 7.52 -12.25 36.06
N GLY A 428 6.44 -11.47 36.15
CA GLY A 428 6.03 -10.79 37.39
C GLY A 428 6.97 -9.67 37.84
N LEU A 429 7.97 -9.28 37.05
CA LEU A 429 8.92 -8.24 37.45
C LEU A 429 8.29 -6.84 37.42
N ASP A 430 8.75 -5.99 38.33
CA ASP A 430 8.38 -4.58 38.38
C ASP A 430 9.31 -3.74 37.50
N LEU A 431 8.77 -3.32 36.35
CA LEU A 431 9.42 -2.52 35.31
C LEU A 431 8.68 -1.18 35.10
N ARG A 432 7.84 -0.76 36.06
CA ARG A 432 7.03 0.45 35.94
C ARG A 432 7.91 1.69 35.73
N GLY A 433 7.52 2.53 34.76
CA GLY A 433 8.23 3.75 34.39
C GLY A 433 9.67 3.55 33.89
N ARG A 434 10.15 2.30 33.78
CA ARG A 434 11.53 2.01 33.39
C ARG A 434 11.74 2.33 31.92
N ASP A 435 12.94 2.75 31.57
CA ASP A 435 13.33 2.94 30.18
C ASP A 435 13.92 1.64 29.60
N LEU A 436 13.18 1.02 28.69
CA LEU A 436 13.53 -0.15 27.87
C LEU A 436 13.54 0.21 26.37
N SER A 437 13.72 1.49 26.02
CA SER A 437 13.70 1.94 24.62
C SER A 437 14.72 1.17 23.79
N ALA A 438 14.32 0.71 22.61
CA ALA A 438 15.11 -0.13 21.72
C ALA A 438 15.70 -1.42 22.34
N ALA A 439 15.21 -1.88 23.49
CA ALA A 439 15.62 -3.15 24.08
C ALA A 439 15.22 -4.34 23.19
N ARG A 440 16.07 -5.37 23.16
CA ARG A 440 15.78 -6.64 22.51
C ARG A 440 15.13 -7.58 23.53
N LEU A 441 13.84 -7.83 23.38
CA LEU A 441 12.99 -8.64 24.27
C LEU A 441 12.35 -9.80 23.49
N SER A 442 12.94 -10.21 22.38
CA SER A 442 12.35 -11.24 21.52
C SER A 442 12.24 -12.55 22.29
N GLN A 443 11.07 -13.19 22.25
CA GLN A 443 10.76 -14.42 23.00
C GLN A 443 10.94 -14.32 24.52
N ALA A 444 11.09 -13.12 25.09
CA ALA A 444 11.17 -12.95 26.53
C ALA A 444 9.85 -13.31 27.21
N ASN A 445 9.93 -13.83 28.44
CA ASN A 445 8.78 -14.10 29.27
C ASN A 445 8.45 -12.88 30.13
N LEU A 446 7.56 -12.01 29.66
CA LEU A 446 7.06 -10.82 30.37
C LEU A 446 5.65 -11.07 30.94
N SER A 447 5.18 -12.33 31.02
CA SER A 447 3.85 -12.62 31.54
C SER A 447 3.71 -12.03 32.95
N SER A 448 2.59 -11.37 33.25
CA SER A 448 2.32 -10.70 34.53
C SER A 448 3.34 -9.63 34.97
N ALA A 449 4.25 -9.18 34.10
CA ALA A 449 5.17 -8.09 34.42
C ALA A 449 4.41 -6.76 34.58
N LEU A 450 4.89 -5.89 35.46
CA LEU A 450 4.36 -4.55 35.67
C LEU A 450 5.17 -3.56 34.82
N LEU A 451 4.62 -3.13 33.69
CA LEU A 451 5.21 -2.21 32.71
C LEU A 451 4.46 -0.88 32.61
N GLU A 452 3.63 -0.55 33.61
CA GLU A 452 2.86 0.70 33.65
C GLU A 452 3.79 1.90 33.44
N GLY A 453 3.51 2.73 32.41
CA GLY A 453 4.32 3.89 32.05
C GLY A 453 5.74 3.61 31.56
N ALA A 454 6.12 2.34 31.31
CA ALA A 454 7.44 1.99 30.80
C ALA A 454 7.69 2.59 29.40
N ARG A 455 8.94 2.94 29.11
CA ARG A 455 9.35 3.39 27.77
C ARG A 455 9.86 2.20 26.98
N LEU A 456 9.16 1.84 25.92
CA LEU A 456 9.38 0.70 25.03
C LEU A 456 9.51 1.15 23.56
N SER A 457 9.69 2.45 23.29
CA SER A 457 9.76 2.98 21.93
C SER A 457 10.84 2.25 21.13
N GLY A 458 10.46 1.71 19.97
CA GLY A 458 11.34 0.91 19.10
C GLY A 458 11.86 -0.40 19.71
N ALA A 459 11.37 -0.86 20.86
CA ALA A 459 11.75 -2.13 21.45
C ALA A 459 11.29 -3.31 20.58
N VAL A 460 12.04 -4.42 20.61
CA VAL A 460 11.74 -5.62 19.83
C VAL A 460 11.22 -6.72 20.75
N LEU A 461 9.90 -6.83 20.85
CA LEU A 461 9.15 -7.82 21.61
C LEU A 461 8.59 -8.96 20.73
N LEU A 462 9.24 -9.25 19.60
CA LEU A 462 8.86 -10.32 18.67
C LEU A 462 8.64 -11.64 19.42
N ALA A 463 7.45 -12.22 19.28
CA ALA A 463 7.03 -13.46 19.94
C ALA A 463 7.19 -13.46 21.48
N ALA A 464 7.22 -12.28 22.11
CA ALA A 464 7.27 -12.16 23.56
C ALA A 464 5.97 -12.66 24.20
N ARG A 465 6.09 -13.22 25.40
CA ARG A 465 4.98 -13.65 26.24
C ARG A 465 4.59 -12.50 27.15
N LEU A 466 3.45 -11.87 26.91
CA LEU A 466 2.94 -10.71 27.65
C LEU A 466 1.61 -11.04 28.36
N GLU A 467 1.31 -12.33 28.56
CA GLU A 467 0.03 -12.75 29.12
C GLU A 467 -0.16 -12.16 30.53
N GLY A 468 -1.26 -11.43 30.73
CA GLY A 468 -1.56 -10.73 31.99
C GLY A 468 -0.60 -9.60 32.36
N ALA A 469 0.27 -9.15 31.45
CA ALA A 469 1.17 -8.03 31.70
C ALA A 469 0.41 -6.70 31.79
N ASP A 470 0.86 -5.80 32.64
CA ASP A 470 0.29 -4.47 32.82
C ASP A 470 1.14 -3.44 32.07
N LEU A 471 0.72 -3.03 30.87
CA LEU A 471 1.36 -2.01 30.04
C LEU A 471 0.57 -0.70 30.00
N ARG A 472 -0.26 -0.41 31.02
CA ARG A 472 -1.08 0.80 31.03
C ARG A 472 -0.21 2.04 30.88
N GLY A 473 -0.56 2.93 29.95
CA GLY A 473 0.18 4.16 29.67
C GLY A 473 1.61 3.98 29.17
N ALA A 474 2.03 2.76 28.78
CA ALA A 474 3.39 2.53 28.26
C ALA A 474 3.63 3.27 26.94
N HIS A 475 4.87 3.69 26.70
CA HIS A 475 5.29 4.33 25.44
C HIS A 475 5.97 3.32 24.53
N ALA A 476 5.22 2.67 23.65
CA ALA A 476 5.67 1.59 22.76
C ALA A 476 5.54 1.98 21.27
N ASP A 477 5.71 3.26 20.93
CA ASP A 477 5.67 3.74 19.55
C ASP A 477 6.80 3.08 18.72
N GLY A 478 6.44 2.59 17.54
CA GLY A 478 7.35 1.85 16.66
C GLY A 478 7.89 0.53 17.24
N ALA A 479 7.36 0.05 18.37
CA ALA A 479 7.77 -1.23 18.93
C ALA A 479 7.31 -2.39 18.04
N ASN A 480 8.09 -3.47 18.01
CA ASN A 480 7.73 -4.70 17.32
C ASN A 480 7.17 -5.72 18.32
N LEU A 481 5.85 -5.88 18.34
CA LEU A 481 5.10 -6.89 19.08
C LEU A 481 4.54 -7.99 18.15
N ALA A 482 5.12 -8.19 16.96
CA ALA A 482 4.68 -9.24 16.07
C ALA A 482 4.73 -10.61 16.78
N GLU A 483 3.73 -11.46 16.52
CA GLU A 483 3.56 -12.78 17.14
C GLU A 483 3.47 -12.77 18.69
N ALA A 484 3.35 -11.60 19.34
CA ALA A 484 3.31 -11.51 20.79
C ALA A 484 2.03 -12.14 21.37
N LYS A 485 2.14 -12.72 22.57
CA LYS A 485 1.01 -13.31 23.29
C LYS A 485 0.49 -12.34 24.33
N LEU A 486 -0.65 -11.73 24.04
CA LEU A 486 -1.24 -10.61 24.78
C LEU A 486 -2.47 -11.03 25.61
N ALA A 487 -2.71 -12.33 25.79
CA ALA A 487 -3.89 -12.80 26.51
C ALA A 487 -3.97 -12.21 27.93
N GLY A 488 -5.01 -11.42 28.20
CA GLY A 488 -5.21 -10.72 29.47
C GLY A 488 -4.28 -9.53 29.71
N ALA A 489 -3.45 -9.13 28.73
CA ALA A 489 -2.60 -7.96 28.85
C ALA A 489 -3.43 -6.67 28.87
N ASP A 490 -3.01 -5.71 29.68
CA ASP A 490 -3.64 -4.39 29.79
C ASP A 490 -2.75 -3.33 29.15
N LEU A 491 -3.12 -2.86 27.97
CA LEU A 491 -2.46 -1.78 27.23
C LEU A 491 -3.32 -0.50 27.23
N THR A 492 -4.19 -0.32 28.23
CA THR A 492 -5.04 0.87 28.28
C THR A 492 -4.20 2.16 28.31
N GLY A 493 -4.52 3.09 27.42
CA GLY A 493 -3.81 4.36 27.27
C GLY A 493 -2.37 4.25 26.77
N ALA A 494 -1.91 3.06 26.34
CA ALA A 494 -0.57 2.89 25.80
C ALA A 494 -0.41 3.59 24.45
N ASN A 495 0.77 4.14 24.18
CA ASN A 495 1.12 4.64 22.85
C ASN A 495 1.79 3.54 22.04
N LEU A 496 1.08 3.03 21.03
CA LEU A 496 1.50 2.00 20.08
C LEU A 496 1.49 2.55 18.64
N ALA A 497 1.62 3.87 18.46
CA ALA A 497 1.64 4.48 17.13
C ALA A 497 2.75 3.85 16.28
N HIS A 498 2.41 3.45 15.05
CA HIS A 498 3.32 2.75 14.13
C HIS A 498 3.96 1.46 14.67
N ALA A 499 3.42 0.88 15.75
CA ALA A 499 3.88 -0.41 16.24
C ALA A 499 3.48 -1.55 15.29
N THR A 500 4.26 -2.63 15.30
CA THR A 500 3.92 -3.86 14.58
C THR A 500 3.30 -4.85 15.57
N LEU A 501 2.04 -5.20 15.38
CA LEU A 501 1.29 -6.23 16.11
C LEU A 501 0.83 -7.36 15.18
N SER A 502 1.47 -7.52 14.02
CA SER A 502 1.11 -8.55 13.06
C SER A 502 1.19 -9.94 13.67
N GLU A 503 0.20 -10.78 13.40
CA GLU A 503 0.06 -12.12 14.00
C GLU A 503 0.04 -12.16 15.54
N ALA A 504 -0.07 -11.01 16.24
CA ALA A 504 -0.20 -10.99 17.71
C ALA A 504 -1.51 -11.68 18.13
N SER A 505 -1.54 -12.28 19.32
CA SER A 505 -2.67 -13.12 19.72
C SER A 505 -3.09 -12.95 21.18
N GLY A 506 -4.40 -13.06 21.42
CA GLY A 506 -5.00 -13.09 22.75
C GLY A 506 -5.96 -11.92 23.00
N ALA A 507 -6.93 -12.15 23.87
CA ALA A 507 -7.87 -11.11 24.29
C ALA A 507 -7.17 -10.11 25.21
N ALA A 508 -6.83 -8.94 24.67
CA ALA A 508 -6.13 -7.87 25.37
C ALA A 508 -6.99 -6.60 25.45
N ARG A 509 -6.63 -5.68 26.36
CA ARG A 509 -7.28 -4.38 26.49
C ARG A 509 -6.39 -3.29 25.89
N PHE A 510 -6.89 -2.62 24.85
CA PHE A 510 -6.27 -1.48 24.17
C PHE A 510 -7.11 -0.21 24.34
N ASP A 511 -7.99 -0.16 25.35
CA ASP A 511 -8.89 0.97 25.55
C ASP A 511 -8.09 2.28 25.67
N GLU A 512 -8.51 3.33 24.97
CA GLU A 512 -7.83 4.64 24.95
C GLU A 512 -6.37 4.62 24.44
N ALA A 513 -5.90 3.49 23.88
CA ALA A 513 -4.56 3.40 23.33
C ALA A 513 -4.44 4.16 21.99
N THR A 514 -3.24 4.64 21.67
CA THR A 514 -2.92 5.20 20.35
C THR A 514 -2.30 4.12 19.48
N LEU A 515 -3.01 3.65 18.46
CA LEU A 515 -2.56 2.69 17.43
C LEU A 515 -2.53 3.33 16.03
N ALA A 516 -2.45 4.66 15.93
CA ALA A 516 -2.43 5.35 14.65
C ALA A 516 -1.29 4.81 13.75
N GLY A 517 -1.65 4.35 12.55
CA GLY A 517 -0.74 3.74 11.58
C GLY A 517 -0.05 2.45 12.05
N ALA A 518 -0.55 1.79 13.10
CA ALA A 518 -0.06 0.49 13.54
C ALA A 518 -0.44 -0.63 12.56
N ASP A 519 0.37 -1.69 12.54
CA ASP A 519 0.12 -2.89 11.73
C ASP A 519 -0.43 -4.01 12.60
N LEU A 520 -1.71 -4.33 12.47
CA LEU A 520 -2.40 -5.45 13.11
C LEU A 520 -2.76 -6.55 12.10
N SER A 521 -2.08 -6.62 10.96
CA SER A 521 -2.39 -7.59 9.91
C SER A 521 -2.26 -9.02 10.43
N ASP A 522 -3.22 -9.89 10.08
CA ASP A 522 -3.30 -11.29 10.54
C ASP A 522 -3.35 -11.47 12.08
N ALA A 523 -3.53 -10.41 12.86
CA ALA A 523 -3.61 -10.52 14.32
C ALA A 523 -4.86 -11.31 14.75
N ARG A 524 -4.73 -12.08 15.82
CA ARG A 524 -5.80 -12.90 16.42
C ARG A 524 -6.24 -12.33 17.77
N LEU A 525 -7.01 -11.25 17.70
CA LEU A 525 -7.45 -10.44 18.83
C LEU A 525 -8.97 -10.56 19.05
N ASP A 526 -9.50 -11.77 18.88
CA ASP A 526 -10.89 -12.07 19.22
C ASP A 526 -11.16 -11.70 20.68
N HIS A 527 -12.31 -11.08 20.95
CA HIS A 527 -12.71 -10.54 22.26
C HIS A 527 -11.82 -9.44 22.86
N ALA A 528 -10.86 -8.89 22.09
CA ALA A 528 -10.10 -7.74 22.55
C ALA A 528 -10.97 -6.48 22.64
N SER A 529 -10.53 -5.53 23.46
CA SER A 529 -11.20 -4.24 23.62
C SER A 529 -10.31 -3.12 23.10
N PHE A 530 -10.88 -2.25 22.27
CA PHE A 530 -10.27 -1.07 21.66
C PHE A 530 -11.14 0.16 21.92
N ASP A 531 -11.88 0.18 23.03
CA ASP A 531 -12.86 1.23 23.28
C ASP A 531 -12.14 2.58 23.39
N ARG A 532 -12.62 3.57 22.64
CA ARG A 532 -12.02 4.91 22.52
C ARG A 532 -10.56 4.93 22.06
N ALA A 533 -10.05 3.86 21.45
CA ALA A 533 -8.70 3.82 20.90
C ALA A 533 -8.59 4.64 19.59
N ASP A 534 -7.40 5.16 19.30
CA ASP A 534 -7.07 5.83 18.03
C ASP A 534 -6.39 4.82 17.09
N LEU A 535 -7.13 4.30 16.12
CA LEU A 535 -6.65 3.39 15.07
C LEU A 535 -6.57 4.06 13.69
N ARG A 536 -6.42 5.39 13.62
CA ARG A 536 -6.41 6.09 12.33
C ARG A 536 -5.33 5.55 11.40
N GLY A 537 -5.73 5.16 10.19
CA GLY A 537 -4.82 4.61 9.18
C GLY A 537 -4.15 3.28 9.57
N ALA A 538 -4.61 2.60 10.62
CA ALA A 538 -4.07 1.29 11.01
C ALA A 538 -4.41 0.21 9.96
N SER A 539 -3.55 -0.79 9.83
CA SER A 539 -3.82 -2.00 9.06
C SER A 539 -4.47 -3.05 9.96
N LEU A 540 -5.65 -3.52 9.57
CA LEU A 540 -6.41 -4.62 10.15
C LEU A 540 -6.61 -5.73 9.10
N TYR A 541 -5.76 -5.77 8.07
CA TYR A 541 -5.84 -6.72 6.96
C TYR A 541 -5.92 -8.16 7.49
N ALA A 542 -6.95 -8.90 7.09
CA ALA A 542 -7.18 -10.29 7.47
C ALA A 542 -7.15 -10.57 9.00
N ALA A 543 -7.30 -9.54 9.85
CA ALA A 543 -7.26 -9.69 11.29
C ALA A 543 -8.52 -10.40 11.82
N SER A 544 -8.34 -11.30 12.79
CA SER A 544 -9.44 -11.91 13.55
C SER A 544 -9.77 -11.05 14.77
N LEU A 545 -10.94 -10.41 14.71
CA LEU A 545 -11.46 -9.43 15.67
C LEU A 545 -12.90 -9.81 16.05
N ARG A 546 -13.21 -11.10 16.10
CA ARG A 546 -14.55 -11.58 16.38
C ARG A 546 -14.94 -11.18 17.80
N GLN A 547 -16.14 -10.64 17.96
CA GLN A 547 -16.65 -10.18 19.25
C GLN A 547 -15.73 -9.17 19.97
N ALA A 548 -14.84 -8.48 19.24
CA ALA A 548 -14.05 -7.39 19.78
C ALA A 548 -14.89 -6.13 19.98
N SER A 549 -14.47 -5.26 20.90
CA SER A 549 -15.12 -3.97 21.16
C SER A 549 -14.29 -2.82 20.59
N PHE A 550 -14.93 -1.88 19.92
CA PHE A 550 -14.37 -0.67 19.30
C PHE A 550 -15.26 0.55 19.63
N LYS A 551 -15.93 0.57 20.78
CA LYS A 551 -16.93 1.60 21.09
C LYS A 551 -16.28 2.97 21.14
N GLY A 552 -16.76 3.89 20.32
CA GLY A 552 -16.21 5.23 20.21
C GLY A 552 -14.75 5.30 19.75
N ALA A 553 -14.20 4.23 19.18
CA ALA A 553 -12.85 4.23 18.62
C ALA A 553 -12.78 5.06 17.33
N ASP A 554 -11.61 5.58 16.98
CA ASP A 554 -11.36 6.27 15.72
C ASP A 554 -10.61 5.35 14.75
N LEU A 555 -11.32 4.82 13.76
CA LEU A 555 -10.80 4.01 12.66
C LEU A 555 -10.79 4.79 11.33
N THR A 556 -10.70 6.12 11.37
CA THR A 556 -10.65 6.94 10.15
C THR A 556 -9.49 6.50 9.25
N ASP A 557 -9.78 6.28 7.96
CA ASP A 557 -8.81 5.80 6.94
C ASP A 557 -8.15 4.44 7.24
N ALA A 558 -8.64 3.66 8.21
CA ALA A 558 -8.10 2.33 8.51
C ALA A 558 -8.40 1.33 7.38
N MET A 559 -7.59 0.27 7.31
CA MET A 559 -7.64 -0.76 6.27
C MET A 559 -8.00 -2.12 6.87
N ALA A 560 -9.26 -2.53 6.76
CA ALA A 560 -9.83 -3.76 7.30
C ALA A 560 -10.29 -4.73 6.20
N TYR A 561 -9.55 -4.79 5.07
CA TYR A 561 -9.85 -5.75 4.01
C TYR A 561 -9.79 -7.19 4.54
N GLU A 562 -10.77 -8.01 4.16
CA GLU A 562 -10.87 -9.42 4.57
C GLU A 562 -10.90 -9.65 6.10
N ALA A 563 -11.11 -8.59 6.90
CA ALA A 563 -11.10 -8.69 8.36
C ALA A 563 -12.33 -9.46 8.88
N GLU A 564 -12.13 -10.19 9.97
CA GLU A 564 -13.15 -11.02 10.63
C GLU A 564 -13.67 -10.31 11.88
N LEU A 565 -14.75 -9.55 11.70
CA LEU A 565 -15.37 -8.67 12.71
C LEU A 565 -16.75 -9.18 13.15
N SER A 566 -17.02 -10.48 12.99
CA SER A 566 -18.35 -11.03 13.28
C SER A 566 -18.69 -10.87 14.77
N GLY A 567 -19.85 -10.31 15.07
CA GLY A 567 -20.29 -9.98 16.42
C GLY A 567 -19.51 -8.87 17.12
N ALA A 568 -18.63 -8.14 16.42
CA ALA A 568 -17.89 -7.02 17.00
C ALA A 568 -18.81 -5.83 17.32
N CYS A 569 -18.43 -5.01 18.29
CA CYS A 569 -19.18 -3.81 18.69
C CYS A 569 -18.41 -2.53 18.35
N LEU A 570 -18.78 -1.88 17.25
CA LEU A 570 -18.26 -0.62 16.73
C LEU A 570 -19.22 0.56 16.99
N ASP A 571 -20.03 0.48 18.06
CA ASP A 571 -21.05 1.49 18.35
C ASP A 571 -20.41 2.86 18.61
N GLY A 572 -20.90 3.88 17.92
CA GLY A 572 -20.42 5.25 18.04
C GLY A 572 -18.98 5.48 17.55
N ALA A 573 -18.34 4.48 16.91
CA ALA A 573 -17.00 4.62 16.35
C ALA A 573 -16.96 5.61 15.17
N ASP A 574 -15.80 6.21 14.92
CA ASP A 574 -15.53 6.92 13.67
C ASP A 574 -14.89 5.96 12.66
N LEU A 575 -15.64 5.61 11.63
CA LEU A 575 -15.29 4.72 10.53
C LEU A 575 -15.16 5.51 9.22
N THR A 576 -14.99 6.84 9.29
CA THR A 576 -14.92 7.70 8.11
C THR A 576 -13.84 7.21 7.15
N ARG A 577 -14.22 6.92 5.89
CA ARG A 577 -13.33 6.36 4.84
C ARG A 577 -12.64 5.03 5.21
N LEU A 578 -13.18 4.28 6.18
CA LEU A 578 -12.76 2.91 6.47
C LEU A 578 -12.81 2.07 5.19
N ARG A 579 -11.82 1.20 5.00
CA ARG A 579 -11.78 0.23 3.90
C ARG A 579 -12.02 -1.18 4.45
N ALA A 580 -13.26 -1.65 4.45
CA ALA A 580 -13.68 -2.96 4.93
C ALA A 580 -14.26 -3.80 3.78
N ASP A 581 -13.61 -3.75 2.61
CA ASP A 581 -14.00 -4.54 1.45
C ASP A 581 -13.77 -6.04 1.76
N GLU A 582 -14.72 -6.90 1.38
CA GLU A 582 -14.74 -8.35 1.66
C GLU A 582 -14.69 -8.74 3.16
N ALA A 583 -14.84 -7.77 4.07
CA ALA A 583 -14.83 -8.04 5.51
C ALA A 583 -16.10 -8.75 5.98
N ARG A 584 -15.98 -9.47 7.11
CA ARG A 584 -17.08 -10.24 7.73
C ARG A 584 -17.55 -9.60 9.02
N LEU A 585 -18.60 -8.80 8.94
CA LEU A 585 -19.28 -8.10 10.03
C LEU A 585 -20.67 -8.70 10.36
N ASP A 586 -20.87 -10.00 10.10
CA ASP A 586 -22.11 -10.68 10.47
C ASP A 586 -22.39 -10.52 11.98
N ASP A 587 -23.62 -10.21 12.36
CA ASP A 587 -24.04 -9.96 13.75
C ASP A 587 -23.31 -8.80 14.47
N ALA A 588 -22.50 -8.01 13.77
CA ALA A 588 -21.79 -6.88 14.37
C ALA A 588 -22.76 -5.73 14.70
N SER A 589 -22.44 -4.95 15.73
CA SER A 589 -23.13 -3.70 16.01
C SER A 589 -22.26 -2.53 15.58
N ILE A 590 -22.77 -1.68 14.71
CA ILE A 590 -22.14 -0.47 14.17
C ILE A 590 -23.09 0.72 14.42
N ALA A 591 -23.92 0.63 15.45
CA ALA A 591 -25.01 1.56 15.67
C ALA A 591 -24.45 2.96 15.99
N THR A 592 -25.08 3.99 15.45
CA THR A 592 -24.71 5.41 15.65
C THR A 592 -23.29 5.79 15.21
N ALA A 593 -22.56 4.89 14.54
CA ALA A 593 -21.20 5.16 14.06
C ALA A 593 -21.18 6.18 12.91
N ARG A 594 -20.01 6.80 12.71
CA ARG A 594 -19.71 7.75 11.63
C ARG A 594 -18.97 7.01 10.51
N ALA A 595 -19.65 6.56 9.47
CA ALA A 595 -19.07 5.76 8.39
C ALA A 595 -19.17 6.48 7.03
N GLU A 596 -19.03 7.81 6.99
CA GLU A 596 -19.10 8.55 5.73
C GLU A 596 -17.95 8.16 4.78
N GLY A 597 -18.30 7.86 3.54
CA GLY A 597 -17.36 7.41 2.51
C GLY A 597 -16.65 6.09 2.83
N ALA A 598 -17.13 5.34 3.83
CA ALA A 598 -16.61 4.01 4.13
C ALA A 598 -16.91 3.04 2.99
N SER A 599 -16.04 2.06 2.81
CA SER A 599 -16.16 1.01 1.79
C SER A 599 -16.39 -0.33 2.46
N PHE A 600 -17.48 -0.98 2.09
CA PHE A 600 -17.96 -2.29 2.51
C PHE A 600 -18.28 -3.12 1.24
N LEU A 601 -17.50 -2.94 0.18
CA LEU A 601 -17.69 -3.66 -1.09
C LEU A 601 -17.63 -5.16 -0.83
N GLU A 602 -18.63 -5.92 -1.26
CA GLU A 602 -18.70 -7.38 -1.06
C GLU A 602 -18.63 -7.86 0.40
N ALA A 603 -18.76 -6.94 1.36
CA ALA A 603 -18.70 -7.27 2.78
C ALA A 603 -19.96 -8.02 3.23
N SER A 604 -19.80 -8.85 4.25
CA SER A 604 -20.91 -9.53 4.92
C SER A 604 -21.33 -8.76 6.17
N LEU A 605 -22.56 -8.29 6.21
CA LEU A 605 -23.17 -7.57 7.33
C LEU A 605 -24.54 -8.19 7.69
N SER A 606 -24.69 -9.50 7.52
CA SER A 606 -25.98 -10.15 7.76
C SER A 606 -26.32 -10.07 9.25
N ARG A 607 -27.57 -9.69 9.56
CA ARG A 607 -28.06 -9.44 10.94
C ARG A 607 -27.29 -8.36 11.72
N ALA A 608 -26.43 -7.58 11.05
CA ALA A 608 -25.71 -6.49 11.71
C ALA A 608 -26.68 -5.36 12.12
N SER A 609 -26.35 -4.67 13.21
CA SER A 609 -27.07 -3.46 13.64
C SER A 609 -26.35 -2.22 13.14
N LEU A 610 -26.95 -1.50 12.19
CA LEU A 610 -26.51 -0.22 11.66
C LEU A 610 -27.50 0.91 12.00
N SER A 611 -28.22 0.78 13.12
CA SER A 611 -29.26 1.75 13.47
C SER A 611 -28.66 3.12 13.77
N GLY A 612 -29.19 4.16 13.11
CA GLY A 612 -28.70 5.53 13.26
C GLY A 612 -27.30 5.79 12.72
N THR A 613 -26.68 4.83 12.03
CA THR A 613 -25.33 4.97 11.46
C THR A 613 -25.34 5.98 10.32
N ARG A 614 -24.25 6.76 10.18
CA ARG A 614 -24.05 7.72 9.10
C ARG A 614 -23.19 7.08 8.02
N LEU A 615 -23.80 6.73 6.89
CA LEU A 615 -23.23 6.04 5.73
C LEU A 615 -23.32 6.94 4.48
N ASP A 616 -23.30 8.27 4.68
CA ASP A 616 -23.28 9.24 3.59
C ASP A 616 -22.12 8.89 2.62
N ASP A 617 -22.42 8.76 1.32
CA ASP A 617 -21.46 8.39 0.27
C ASP A 617 -20.75 7.02 0.46
N ALA A 618 -21.25 6.14 1.33
CA ALA A 618 -20.65 4.82 1.58
C ALA A 618 -20.79 3.87 0.36
N VAL A 619 -19.82 2.97 0.19
CA VAL A 619 -19.81 1.94 -0.85
C VAL A 619 -20.20 0.60 -0.25
N LEU A 620 -21.34 0.06 -0.64
CA LEU A 620 -21.95 -1.19 -0.17
C LEU A 620 -22.36 -2.09 -1.35
N ASN A 621 -21.75 -1.89 -2.52
CA ASN A 621 -22.05 -2.71 -3.70
C ASN A 621 -21.77 -4.19 -3.38
N HIS A 622 -22.67 -5.08 -3.83
CA HIS A 622 -22.59 -6.52 -3.59
C HIS A 622 -22.53 -6.95 -2.10
N ALA A 623 -22.74 -6.03 -1.16
CA ALA A 623 -22.72 -6.34 0.27
C ALA A 623 -23.94 -7.19 0.67
N ARG A 624 -23.77 -8.05 1.67
CA ARG A 624 -24.85 -8.87 2.25
C ARG A 624 -25.36 -8.25 3.55
N LEU A 625 -26.48 -7.57 3.50
CA LEU A 625 -27.19 -6.91 4.61
C LEU A 625 -28.49 -7.66 4.97
N ASP A 626 -28.57 -8.96 4.71
CA ASP A 626 -29.77 -9.75 4.98
C ASP A 626 -30.13 -9.68 6.47
N GLN A 627 -31.39 -9.34 6.76
CA GLN A 627 -31.91 -9.14 8.11
C GLN A 627 -31.16 -8.09 8.94
N ALA A 628 -30.35 -7.23 8.31
CA ALA A 628 -29.65 -6.15 9.01
C ALA A 628 -30.65 -5.08 9.51
N ASN A 629 -30.32 -4.43 10.62
CA ASN A 629 -31.10 -3.32 11.16
C ASN A 629 -30.47 -1.99 10.78
N LEU A 630 -30.98 -1.34 9.74
CA LEU A 630 -30.62 0.01 9.29
C LEU A 630 -31.64 1.07 9.73
N ALA A 631 -32.42 0.83 10.79
CA ALA A 631 -33.45 1.77 11.23
C ALA A 631 -32.84 3.15 11.53
N ARG A 632 -33.39 4.20 10.93
CA ARG A 632 -32.92 5.60 11.03
C ARG A 632 -31.48 5.83 10.56
N ALA A 633 -30.88 4.89 9.84
CA ALA A 633 -29.57 5.09 9.23
C ALA A 633 -29.64 6.20 8.17
N ARG A 634 -28.54 6.91 7.98
CA ARG A 634 -28.38 7.92 6.93
C ARG A 634 -27.50 7.34 5.84
N LEU A 635 -28.02 7.16 4.65
CA LEU A 635 -27.34 6.62 3.48
C LEU A 635 -27.46 7.54 2.25
N PRO A 636 -27.39 8.88 2.37
CA PRO A 636 -27.52 9.71 1.18
C PRO A 636 -26.35 9.45 0.21
N ARG A 637 -26.68 9.28 -1.08
CA ARG A 637 -25.73 8.92 -2.16
C ARG A 637 -24.91 7.65 -1.91
N ALA A 638 -25.32 6.80 -0.96
CA ALA A 638 -24.68 5.51 -0.77
C ALA A 638 -24.86 4.62 -2.00
N ARG A 639 -23.86 3.79 -2.29
CA ARG A 639 -23.84 2.89 -3.45
C ARG A 639 -24.14 1.46 -2.98
N LEU A 640 -25.32 0.94 -3.29
CA LEU A 640 -25.82 -0.37 -2.87
C LEU A 640 -26.16 -1.25 -4.09
N ARG A 641 -25.45 -1.08 -5.21
CA ARG A 641 -25.73 -1.86 -6.42
C ARG A 641 -25.53 -3.34 -6.13
N HIS A 642 -26.49 -4.18 -6.53
CA HIS A 642 -26.46 -5.62 -6.29
C HIS A 642 -26.37 -6.04 -4.81
N ALA A 643 -26.58 -5.14 -3.85
CA ALA A 643 -26.57 -5.49 -2.44
C ALA A 643 -27.80 -6.35 -2.09
N SER A 644 -27.63 -7.29 -1.16
CA SER A 644 -28.75 -8.07 -0.61
C SER A 644 -29.20 -7.45 0.69
N LEU A 645 -30.45 -7.01 0.78
CA LEU A 645 -31.09 -6.40 1.94
C LEU A 645 -32.36 -7.19 2.34
N ARG A 646 -32.36 -8.52 2.13
CA ARG A 646 -33.56 -9.35 2.30
C ARG A 646 -34.02 -9.33 3.75
N GLY A 647 -35.26 -8.92 3.99
CA GLY A 647 -35.81 -8.79 5.34
C GLY A 647 -35.10 -7.75 6.22
N ALA A 648 -34.28 -6.86 5.65
CA ALA A 648 -33.62 -5.81 6.40
C ALA A 648 -34.64 -4.77 6.91
N SER A 649 -34.37 -4.17 8.08
CA SER A 649 -35.18 -3.08 8.63
C SER A 649 -34.55 -1.74 8.26
N LEU A 650 -35.19 -0.99 7.38
CA LEU A 650 -34.84 0.38 6.98
C LEU A 650 -35.84 1.42 7.51
N LEU A 651 -36.54 1.10 8.61
CA LEU A 651 -37.55 1.96 9.23
C LEU A 651 -37.01 3.39 9.46
N GLY A 652 -37.58 4.38 8.78
CA GLY A 652 -37.17 5.78 8.88
C GLY A 652 -35.76 6.09 8.39
N ALA A 653 -35.12 5.20 7.60
CA ALA A 653 -33.82 5.45 7.03
C ALA A 653 -33.86 6.51 5.92
N SER A 654 -32.77 7.23 5.71
CA SER A 654 -32.62 8.15 4.58
C SER A 654 -31.74 7.51 3.51
N LEU A 655 -32.31 7.22 2.36
CA LEU A 655 -31.68 6.68 1.14
C LEU A 655 -31.67 7.72 0.02
N MET A 656 -31.63 9.01 0.38
CA MET A 656 -31.72 10.10 -0.58
C MET A 656 -30.60 10.00 -1.62
N GLU A 657 -30.96 9.96 -2.90
CA GLU A 657 -30.02 9.81 -4.02
C GLU A 657 -29.14 8.54 -3.95
N ALA A 658 -29.51 7.56 -3.12
CA ALA A 658 -28.78 6.30 -3.04
C ALA A 658 -28.97 5.48 -4.32
N ASN A 659 -27.93 4.73 -4.72
CA ASN A 659 -28.01 3.82 -5.85
C ASN A 659 -28.29 2.39 -5.37
N LEU A 660 -29.53 1.94 -5.56
CA LEU A 660 -30.03 0.60 -5.24
C LEU A 660 -30.25 -0.25 -6.50
N GLU A 661 -29.58 0.06 -7.62
CA GLU A 661 -29.75 -0.67 -8.87
C GLU A 661 -29.46 -2.16 -8.65
N ARG A 662 -30.41 -3.01 -9.06
CA ARG A 662 -30.35 -4.48 -8.91
C ARG A 662 -30.17 -4.97 -7.47
N ALA A 663 -30.43 -4.14 -6.46
CA ALA A 663 -30.44 -4.55 -5.05
C ALA A 663 -31.63 -5.47 -4.73
N ASP A 664 -31.46 -6.40 -3.80
CA ASP A 664 -32.53 -7.28 -3.34
C ASP A 664 -33.13 -6.78 -2.02
N LEU A 665 -34.27 -6.11 -2.07
CA LEU A 665 -35.01 -5.61 -0.91
C LEU A 665 -36.23 -6.50 -0.59
N THR A 666 -36.23 -7.77 -1.00
CA THR A 666 -37.35 -8.70 -0.74
C THR A 666 -37.68 -8.75 0.75
N GLY A 667 -38.92 -8.45 1.13
CA GLY A 667 -39.38 -8.47 2.52
C GLY A 667 -38.78 -7.38 3.42
N ALA A 668 -38.05 -6.40 2.87
CA ALA A 668 -37.45 -5.32 3.65
C ALA A 668 -38.52 -4.36 4.21
N ASP A 669 -38.27 -3.81 5.40
CA ASP A 669 -39.15 -2.83 6.04
C ASP A 669 -38.65 -1.40 5.79
N LEU A 670 -39.23 -0.71 4.81
CA LEU A 670 -38.91 0.66 4.42
C LEU A 670 -39.92 1.69 4.94
N ARG A 671 -40.72 1.35 5.96
CA ARG A 671 -41.74 2.27 6.48
C ARG A 671 -41.12 3.59 6.93
N GLY A 672 -41.70 4.71 6.48
CA GLY A 672 -41.20 6.05 6.76
C GLY A 672 -39.79 6.37 6.21
N ALA A 673 -39.20 5.51 5.38
CA ALA A 673 -37.90 5.77 4.79
C ALA A 673 -38.00 6.83 3.68
N SER A 674 -36.96 7.64 3.50
CA SER A 674 -36.88 8.58 2.38
C SER A 674 -36.02 7.99 1.27
N LEU A 675 -36.61 7.71 0.11
CA LEU A 675 -35.93 7.28 -1.11
C LEU A 675 -35.89 8.41 -2.16
N TYR A 676 -35.94 9.66 -1.71
CA TYR A 676 -35.96 10.83 -2.59
C TYR A 676 -34.79 10.78 -3.58
N GLY A 677 -35.06 10.78 -4.89
CA GLY A 677 -34.02 10.74 -5.92
C GLY A 677 -33.22 9.43 -6.01
N ALA A 678 -33.57 8.39 -5.24
CA ALA A 678 -32.86 7.12 -5.27
C ALA A 678 -33.01 6.41 -6.64
N GLU A 679 -31.97 5.67 -7.04
CA GLU A 679 -31.97 4.87 -8.27
C GLU A 679 -32.31 3.43 -7.93
N THR A 680 -33.38 2.88 -8.50
CA THR A 680 -33.90 1.54 -8.11
C THR A 680 -34.08 0.61 -9.32
N LEU A 681 -33.42 0.92 -10.44
CA LEU A 681 -33.53 0.12 -11.66
C LEU A 681 -33.15 -1.35 -11.40
N GLY A 682 -34.09 -2.26 -11.65
CA GLY A 682 -33.90 -3.70 -11.44
C GLY A 682 -33.86 -4.14 -9.97
N ALA A 683 -34.13 -3.25 -9.02
CA ALA A 683 -34.25 -3.63 -7.61
C ALA A 683 -35.46 -4.55 -7.39
N LYS A 684 -35.29 -5.56 -6.54
CA LYS A 684 -36.35 -6.48 -6.12
C LYS A 684 -37.04 -5.93 -4.87
N LEU A 685 -38.36 -5.76 -4.92
CA LEU A 685 -39.17 -5.13 -3.87
C LEU A 685 -40.36 -6.02 -3.46
N GLU A 686 -40.32 -7.29 -3.81
CA GLU A 686 -41.35 -8.26 -3.45
C GLU A 686 -41.54 -8.30 -1.92
N GLU A 687 -42.77 -8.14 -1.45
CA GLU A 687 -43.11 -8.11 -0.01
C GLU A 687 -42.44 -6.99 0.80
N ALA A 688 -41.80 -6.01 0.14
CA ALA A 688 -41.25 -4.85 0.82
C ALA A 688 -42.38 -3.96 1.37
N ARG A 689 -42.17 -3.45 2.59
CA ARG A 689 -43.14 -2.61 3.31
C ARG A 689 -42.79 -1.14 3.14
N LEU A 690 -43.61 -0.38 2.41
CA LEU A 690 -43.33 1.00 1.99
C LEU A 690 -44.30 2.02 2.59
N GLU A 691 -45.05 1.67 3.66
CA GLU A 691 -46.02 2.58 4.25
C GLU A 691 -45.33 3.87 4.72
N GLN A 692 -45.82 5.02 4.24
CA GLN A 692 -45.27 6.36 4.51
C GLN A 692 -43.84 6.60 4.00
N ALA A 693 -43.31 5.74 3.11
CA ALA A 693 -42.03 6.01 2.45
C ALA A 693 -42.15 7.18 1.45
N ASP A 694 -41.15 8.06 1.41
CA ASP A 694 -41.06 9.13 0.42
C ASP A 694 -40.37 8.61 -0.85
N LEU A 695 -41.14 8.43 -1.91
CA LEU A 695 -40.70 7.95 -3.22
C LEU A 695 -40.60 9.09 -4.26
N THR A 696 -40.59 10.35 -3.80
CA THR A 696 -40.55 11.51 -4.69
C THR A 696 -39.24 11.52 -5.50
N ALA A 697 -39.34 11.75 -6.81
CA ALA A 697 -38.18 11.75 -7.74
C ALA A 697 -37.36 10.44 -7.78
N THR A 698 -37.82 9.36 -7.16
CA THR A 698 -37.18 8.04 -7.25
C THR A 698 -37.26 7.53 -8.68
N LYS A 699 -36.13 7.11 -9.26
CA LYS A 699 -36.07 6.51 -10.59
C LYS A 699 -36.52 5.05 -10.49
N LEU A 700 -37.84 4.84 -10.58
CA LEU A 700 -38.49 3.53 -10.55
C LEU A 700 -38.59 2.95 -11.97
N CYS A 701 -38.47 1.62 -12.09
CA CYS A 701 -38.58 0.92 -13.38
C CYS A 701 -39.69 -0.13 -13.36
N HIS A 702 -40.94 0.32 -13.60
CA HIS A 702 -42.10 -0.46 -14.09
C HIS A 702 -42.65 -1.61 -13.18
N PRO A 703 -43.81 -2.23 -13.54
CA PRO A 703 -45.09 -2.11 -12.85
C PRO A 703 -45.32 -3.21 -11.78
N LEU A 704 -44.63 -3.16 -10.64
CA LEU A 704 -44.98 -3.99 -9.48
C LEU A 704 -45.49 -3.21 -8.26
N LEU A 705 -45.89 -1.94 -8.46
CA LEU A 705 -46.87 -1.29 -7.58
C LEU A 705 -48.29 -1.84 -7.88
N LYS A 706 -48.47 -3.15 -7.64
CA LYS A 706 -49.76 -3.79 -7.36
C LYS A 706 -49.69 -4.37 -5.95
N ALA A 707 -49.59 -3.51 -4.94
CA ALA A 707 -49.91 -3.87 -3.57
C ALA A 707 -50.34 -2.60 -2.84
N ARG A 708 -51.35 -2.76 -1.99
CA ARG A 708 -52.14 -1.73 -1.31
C ARG A 708 -51.34 -0.91 -0.30
#